data_AF-A0A7H9AM37-F1
#
_entry.id   AF-A0A7H9AM37-F1
#
_cell.length_a   1.000
_cell.length_b   1.000
_cell.length_c   1.000
_cell.angle_alpha   90.00
_cell.angle_beta   90.00
_cell.angle_gamma   90.00
#
_symmetry.space_group_name_H-M   'P 1'
#
loop_
_entity.id
_entity.type
_entity.pdbx_description
1 polymer ?
#
loop_
_entity_poly.entity_id
_entity_poly.type
_entity_poly.pdbx_seq_one_letter_code
_entity_poly.pdbx_strand_id
1 'polypeptide(L)'
;MIEAKPKYLKLSGLEPLVVTPESNFINVGERTNVAGSKKFLRLIKEEKFEEALDVARHQVEGGAQIIDINMDDGLIDGKEAMVKFLNLVIAEPDIARVPIMIDSSKWEIIEAGLQVVQGKCVVNSISLKEGEDEFIRHAKLIKRYGAAVIVMAFDEVGQADNYDRRIEISKRSYNILVNRVGFPPEDIIFDLNIFPVATGMDEHKLNALDFINATKWVRENLPHCSVSGGVSNISFSFRGNNPVREAMHSVFLYHAIRAGMNMGIVNPTMLEVYDDIPKDLLERVEDVMLNRRDDATERLLDFAESVVGKAKESKVDLSWRSAPLQDRITRALVKGIDQYIVEDVEEARKASAKPIEVIEGHLMTGMNVVGDLFGSGKMFLPQVVKSARVMKKAVAYLLPYIEEEKKKSAPQPPKGELHWKTANPVLYGLLKEHARKMRNRPTEAEKMLWNALSGKNLDGYKFRRQHIIGEFITDFVCLKQNLIVEIDGSIHQLPENRKIDEERTAWLEEQGYKVIRFTNNEVLTNLEAVLEKIHAQLIAPPLGAGGAGAGKILMATVKGDVHDIGKNIVSVVLACNNYEIVDLGVMVPPEKIIASAIEHNVDVIGLSGLITPSLDEMVHLAKEMERQNFKVPLLIGGATTSKAHTAVKIDPQYSQAVVHVNDASRAVTVVGDLLQKETSDAYKKSIKEDYDVFRDKFLKRSVKKEYKSIEEARKNKFKIDWDSAQIKEPNELGIQIIENLDLEKLVDFIDWTPFFRSWELHGKYPDILTDNVVGAQATELFEDAQAMLKKVLQEKQLQAKGIFGLFPANTVNDDDIEVAPPPPKGEQYWATANPMLYGLLKEHAKNMRNRPTEAEEMLWNALSGKNLDGYKFRRQHIIGEFIADFVCLKQNLIVEIDGSIHQLPENKKSDEERTAWLEEQGYRVIRFTNNEVLGNLEEVLEQIHDRLLASPLGAGGAFRTLRQQLQRREGIPDYALADFIAPKDSGKQDYIGCFCVSTGFGTAELAAAYEKDLDDYSSIMIKALADRLAEAFAEYLHKEVRTKYWGYAANEDLSNEELINESYKGIRPAPGYPACPDHLEKLTIWEILGVEEKIGVKLTESLAMWPAASVSGYYFANPKARYFGLGKIEEDQVKDYAERKGIALEDAMKWLAPNIVES
;
A
#
# COMPACT_ATOMS: atom_id res chain seq x y z
N MET A 1 36.20 -33.51 1.69
CA MET A 1 36.32 -32.78 0.41
C MET A 1 35.31 -31.66 0.46
N ILE A 2 35.74 -30.41 0.37
CA ILE A 2 34.81 -29.26 0.32
C ILE A 2 34.16 -29.32 -1.06
N GLU A 3 32.87 -29.62 -1.13
CA GLU A 3 32.11 -29.50 -2.39
C GLU A 3 32.32 -28.09 -2.94
N ALA A 4 32.78 -28.00 -4.19
CA ALA A 4 32.98 -26.71 -4.85
C ALA A 4 31.63 -25.99 -4.89
N LYS A 5 31.57 -24.78 -4.33
CA LYS A 5 30.36 -23.95 -4.36
C LYS A 5 29.87 -23.80 -5.80
N PRO A 6 28.56 -23.91 -6.05
CA PRO A 6 28.01 -23.76 -7.39
C PRO A 6 28.29 -22.35 -7.94
N LYS A 7 28.62 -22.28 -9.24
CA LYS A 7 28.93 -21.04 -9.97
C LYS A 7 27.73 -20.67 -10.85
N TYR A 8 27.17 -19.50 -10.59
CA TYR A 8 25.98 -18.97 -11.26
C TYR A 8 26.29 -17.63 -11.89
N LEU A 9 25.63 -17.31 -13.01
CA LEU A 9 25.70 -16.00 -13.64
C LEU A 9 25.11 -14.97 -12.67
N LYS A 10 25.87 -13.90 -12.40
CA LYS A 10 25.47 -12.80 -11.51
C LYS A 10 25.61 -11.49 -12.26
N LEU A 11 24.51 -10.79 -12.39
CA LEU A 11 24.39 -9.47 -13.00
C LEU A 11 23.81 -8.50 -11.97
N SER A 12 23.88 -7.20 -12.21
CA SER A 12 23.18 -6.23 -11.35
C SER A 12 22.89 -4.91 -12.04
N GLY A 13 21.70 -4.37 -11.77
CA GLY A 13 21.42 -2.94 -11.85
C GLY A 13 21.62 -2.30 -10.48
N LEU A 14 20.59 -1.66 -9.92
CA LEU A 14 20.47 -1.38 -8.48
C LEU A 14 20.20 -2.66 -7.69
N GLU A 15 19.50 -3.61 -8.31
CA GLU A 15 19.16 -4.90 -7.73
C GLU A 15 20.04 -6.01 -8.33
N PRO A 16 20.44 -7.01 -7.52
CA PRO A 16 21.19 -8.16 -8.02
C PRO A 16 20.27 -9.12 -8.77
N LEU A 17 20.71 -9.59 -9.95
CA LEU A 17 20.09 -10.67 -10.70
C LEU A 17 21.02 -11.90 -10.67
N VAL A 18 20.58 -12.98 -10.02
CA VAL A 18 21.34 -14.25 -9.94
C VAL A 18 20.58 -15.31 -10.73
N VAL A 19 21.20 -15.83 -11.78
CA VAL A 19 20.59 -16.85 -12.65
C VAL A 19 21.00 -18.25 -12.18
N THR A 20 20.07 -18.93 -11.54
CA THR A 20 20.18 -20.29 -10.99
C THR A 20 19.41 -21.29 -11.86
N PRO A 21 19.62 -22.62 -11.70
CA PRO A 21 18.84 -23.63 -12.42
C PRO A 21 17.33 -23.55 -12.16
N GLU A 22 16.93 -23.02 -11.00
CA GLU A 22 15.54 -22.82 -10.59
C GLU A 22 14.98 -21.46 -11.04
N SER A 23 15.82 -20.59 -11.62
CA SER A 23 15.38 -19.29 -12.10
C SER A 23 14.46 -19.44 -13.31
N ASN A 24 13.42 -18.62 -13.35
CA ASN A 24 12.61 -18.44 -14.55
C ASN A 24 13.47 -17.98 -15.73
N PHE A 25 12.95 -18.19 -16.94
CA PHE A 25 13.58 -17.71 -18.17
C PHE A 25 13.87 -16.20 -18.09
N ILE A 26 15.06 -15.79 -18.52
CA ILE A 26 15.50 -14.40 -18.45
C ILE A 26 15.13 -13.68 -19.74
N ASN A 27 14.11 -12.82 -19.68
CA ASN A 27 13.69 -11.96 -20.78
C ASN A 27 14.61 -10.73 -20.86
N VAL A 28 15.22 -10.54 -22.03
CA VAL A 28 16.02 -9.36 -22.37
C VAL A 28 15.20 -8.48 -23.32
N GLY A 29 14.85 -7.28 -22.89
CA GLY A 29 13.99 -6.37 -23.67
C GLY A 29 14.70 -5.80 -24.90
N GLU A 30 14.14 -6.02 -26.10
CA GLU A 30 14.72 -5.67 -27.40
C GLU A 30 14.35 -4.27 -27.97
N ARG A 31 13.42 -3.53 -27.36
CA ARG A 31 12.79 -2.33 -27.95
C ARG A 31 13.61 -1.04 -27.81
N THR A 32 14.67 -1.07 -27.00
CA THR A 32 15.71 -0.03 -26.82
C THR A 32 16.85 -0.19 -27.83
N ASN A 33 16.51 -0.60 -29.04
CA ASN A 33 17.44 -0.87 -30.12
C ASN A 33 17.11 0.01 -31.33
N VAL A 34 17.99 0.94 -31.71
CA VAL A 34 17.72 1.86 -32.83
C VAL A 34 17.60 1.12 -34.18
N ALA A 35 18.33 0.01 -34.37
CA ALA A 35 18.22 -0.80 -35.57
C ALA A 35 16.91 -1.63 -35.61
N GLY A 36 16.41 -2.06 -34.44
CA GLY A 36 15.22 -2.91 -34.30
C GLY A 36 13.90 -2.18 -34.06
N SER A 37 13.94 -0.91 -33.64
CA SER A 37 12.76 -0.16 -33.19
C SER A 37 12.69 1.21 -33.87
N LYS A 38 11.82 1.34 -34.88
CA LYS A 38 11.55 2.62 -35.58
C LYS A 38 11.13 3.73 -34.62
N LYS A 39 10.37 3.40 -33.57
CA LYS A 39 9.97 4.36 -32.52
C LYS A 39 11.21 4.85 -31.77
N PHE A 40 12.05 3.94 -31.28
CA PHE A 40 13.24 4.30 -30.51
C PHE A 40 14.25 5.08 -31.35
N LEU A 41 14.53 4.65 -32.58
CA LEU A 41 15.37 5.39 -33.53
C LEU A 41 14.89 6.83 -33.72
N ARG A 42 13.59 7.03 -33.93
CA ARG A 42 13.02 8.38 -34.07
C ARG A 42 13.26 9.23 -32.82
N LEU A 43 13.02 8.67 -31.64
CA LEU A 43 13.17 9.39 -30.37
C LEU A 43 14.62 9.80 -30.12
N ILE A 44 15.58 8.89 -30.33
CA ILE A 44 17.00 9.17 -30.17
C ILE A 44 17.46 10.22 -31.20
N LYS A 45 17.02 10.10 -32.46
CA LYS A 45 17.37 11.05 -33.53
C LYS A 45 16.79 12.45 -33.31
N GLU A 46 15.60 12.54 -32.72
CA GLU A 46 14.94 13.81 -32.36
C GLU A 46 15.40 14.36 -30.99
N GLU A 47 16.39 13.73 -30.36
CA GLU A 47 16.87 14.03 -29.01
C GLU A 47 15.79 14.00 -27.90
N LYS A 48 14.72 13.25 -28.12
CA LYS A 48 13.63 13.01 -27.14
C LYS A 48 13.99 11.87 -26.20
N PHE A 49 15.05 12.09 -25.41
CA PHE A 49 15.57 11.06 -24.52
C PHE A 49 14.61 10.69 -23.38
N GLU A 50 13.77 11.61 -22.91
CA GLU A 50 12.74 11.31 -21.88
C GLU A 50 11.72 10.31 -22.40
N GLU A 51 11.12 10.54 -23.57
CA GLU A 51 10.22 9.58 -24.22
C GLU A 51 10.94 8.25 -24.55
N ALA A 52 12.26 8.28 -24.80
CA ALA A 52 13.05 7.07 -25.01
C ALA A 52 13.25 6.27 -23.71
N LEU A 53 13.32 6.93 -22.55
CA LEU A 53 13.32 6.27 -21.24
C LEU A 53 12.00 5.54 -21.00
N ASP A 54 10.87 6.09 -21.46
CA ASP A 54 9.58 5.39 -21.37
C ASP A 54 9.58 4.06 -22.13
N VAL A 55 10.30 3.97 -23.26
CA VAL A 55 10.46 2.71 -24.00
C VAL A 55 11.26 1.69 -23.17
N ALA A 56 12.28 2.13 -22.43
CA ALA A 56 13.03 1.27 -21.53
C ALA A 56 12.18 0.86 -20.31
N ARG A 57 11.48 1.81 -19.68
CA ARG A 57 10.60 1.59 -18.51
C ARG A 57 9.50 0.59 -18.81
N HIS A 58 8.79 0.78 -19.93
CA HIS A 58 7.72 -0.11 -20.37
C HIS A 58 8.20 -1.56 -20.57
N GLN A 59 9.45 -1.77 -20.99
CA GLN A 59 9.99 -3.13 -21.09
C GLN A 59 10.27 -3.76 -19.73
N VAL A 60 10.80 -3.00 -18.77
CA VAL A 60 11.02 -3.49 -17.40
C VAL A 60 9.69 -3.79 -16.71
N GLU A 61 8.69 -2.91 -16.88
CA GLU A 61 7.32 -3.12 -16.39
C GLU A 61 6.66 -4.33 -17.08
N GLY A 62 6.91 -4.51 -18.38
CA GLY A 62 6.46 -5.66 -19.16
C GLY A 62 7.19 -6.97 -18.84
N GLY A 63 8.08 -7.01 -17.84
CA GLY A 63 8.72 -8.23 -17.36
C GLY A 63 10.15 -8.48 -17.89
N ALA A 64 10.79 -7.52 -18.55
CA ALA A 64 12.20 -7.64 -18.91
C ALA A 64 13.07 -7.60 -17.64
N GLN A 65 13.91 -8.62 -17.47
CA GLN A 65 14.88 -8.69 -16.37
C GLN A 65 16.25 -8.11 -16.77
N ILE A 66 16.48 -7.83 -18.05
CA ILE A 66 17.66 -7.14 -18.60
C ILE A 66 17.18 -6.25 -19.75
N ILE A 67 17.77 -5.07 -19.95
CA ILE A 67 17.45 -4.19 -21.09
C ILE A 67 18.60 -4.18 -22.10
N ASP A 68 18.31 -4.53 -23.37
CA ASP A 68 19.26 -4.47 -24.49
C ASP A 68 19.25 -3.06 -25.10
N ILE A 69 20.37 -2.35 -24.99
CA ILE A 69 20.52 -0.97 -25.47
C ILE A 69 21.49 -0.97 -26.65
N ASN A 70 20.96 -0.66 -27.83
CA ASN A 70 21.72 -0.55 -29.07
C ASN A 70 21.54 0.85 -29.69
N MET A 71 22.66 1.49 -30.01
CA MET A 71 22.75 2.84 -30.62
C MET A 71 23.46 2.84 -31.98
N ASP A 72 23.53 1.71 -32.66
CA ASP A 72 24.11 1.58 -34.00
C ASP A 72 23.11 2.02 -35.08
N ASP A 73 23.27 3.24 -35.53
CA ASP A 73 22.65 3.72 -36.76
C ASP A 73 23.60 4.69 -37.48
N GLY A 74 23.54 4.71 -38.82
CA GLY A 74 24.40 5.59 -39.63
C GLY A 74 24.05 7.08 -39.52
N LEU A 75 22.92 7.43 -38.90
CA LEU A 75 22.37 8.78 -38.84
C LEU A 75 22.55 9.46 -37.46
N ILE A 76 23.15 8.79 -36.49
CA ILE A 76 23.36 9.32 -35.13
C ILE A 76 24.81 9.15 -34.67
N ASP A 77 25.27 9.98 -33.74
CA ASP A 77 26.50 9.71 -32.99
C ASP A 77 26.18 8.65 -31.92
N GLY A 78 26.39 7.39 -32.27
CA GLY A 78 26.07 6.27 -31.37
C GLY A 78 26.87 6.28 -30.07
N LYS A 79 28.08 6.84 -30.06
CA LYS A 79 28.90 6.93 -28.84
C LYS A 79 28.32 7.95 -27.87
N GLU A 80 28.01 9.14 -28.37
CA GLU A 80 27.38 10.20 -27.57
C GLU A 80 25.98 9.78 -27.10
N ALA A 81 25.16 9.21 -27.98
CA ALA A 81 23.82 8.75 -27.66
C ALA A 81 23.81 7.65 -26.60
N MET A 82 24.73 6.68 -26.68
CA MET A 82 24.88 5.61 -25.68
C MET A 82 25.19 6.20 -24.29
N VAL A 83 26.18 7.09 -24.21
CA VAL A 83 26.58 7.71 -22.94
C VAL A 83 25.45 8.56 -22.37
N LYS A 84 24.80 9.39 -23.19
CA LYS A 84 23.68 10.25 -22.77
C LYS A 84 22.51 9.43 -22.25
N PHE A 85 22.10 8.39 -22.99
CA PHE A 85 20.98 7.55 -22.60
C PHE A 85 21.26 6.74 -21.34
N LEU A 86 22.44 6.13 -21.20
CA LEU A 86 22.79 5.38 -19.99
C LEU A 86 22.84 6.26 -18.74
N ASN A 87 23.36 7.49 -18.84
CA ASN A 87 23.35 8.43 -17.71
C ASN A 87 21.92 8.80 -17.26
N LEU A 88 20.99 8.90 -18.20
CA LEU A 88 19.58 9.15 -17.89
C LEU A 88 18.90 7.91 -17.30
N VAL A 89 19.18 6.72 -17.83
CA VAL A 89 18.69 5.44 -17.29
C VAL A 89 19.07 5.30 -15.81
N ILE A 90 20.27 5.71 -15.42
CA ILE A 90 20.75 5.66 -14.03
C ILE A 90 19.93 6.56 -13.09
N ALA A 91 19.37 7.66 -13.60
CA ALA A 91 18.53 8.56 -12.82
C ALA A 91 17.09 8.05 -12.62
N GLU A 92 16.69 7.00 -13.34
CA GLU A 92 15.34 6.42 -13.33
C GLU A 92 15.33 5.09 -12.57
N PRO A 93 14.90 5.04 -11.29
CA PRO A 93 15.01 3.84 -10.45
C PRO A 93 14.32 2.61 -11.02
N ASP A 94 13.19 2.80 -11.72
CA ASP A 94 12.39 1.71 -12.30
C ASP A 94 13.11 1.00 -13.44
N ILE A 95 14.02 1.70 -14.14
CA ILE A 95 14.85 1.14 -15.21
C ILE A 95 16.18 0.67 -14.63
N ALA A 96 16.83 1.51 -13.82
CA ALA A 96 18.14 1.25 -13.22
C ALA A 96 18.16 0.03 -12.30
N ARG A 97 17.00 -0.47 -11.83
CA ARG A 97 16.92 -1.68 -10.99
C ARG A 97 17.40 -2.94 -11.70
N VAL A 98 17.18 -3.09 -13.01
CA VAL A 98 17.61 -4.27 -13.78
C VAL A 98 18.98 -4.06 -14.43
N PRO A 99 19.76 -5.13 -14.70
CA PRO A 99 21.01 -5.03 -15.45
C PRO A 99 20.81 -4.52 -16.88
N ILE A 100 21.84 -3.86 -17.41
CA ILE A 100 21.88 -3.39 -18.80
C ILE A 100 22.73 -4.33 -19.66
N MET A 101 22.26 -4.59 -20.87
CA MET A 101 23.01 -5.20 -21.95
C MET A 101 23.40 -4.11 -22.96
N ILE A 102 24.71 -3.88 -23.11
CA ILE A 102 25.26 -2.87 -24.00
C ILE A 102 25.51 -3.54 -25.34
N ASP A 103 24.78 -3.10 -26.37
CA ASP A 103 24.83 -3.66 -27.72
C ASP A 103 25.38 -2.66 -28.74
N SER A 104 26.38 -3.11 -29.50
CA SER A 104 26.99 -2.37 -30.61
C SER A 104 27.95 -3.26 -31.42
N SER A 105 28.01 -3.04 -32.72
CA SER A 105 28.99 -3.58 -33.66
C SER A 105 30.33 -2.85 -33.60
N LYS A 106 30.40 -1.69 -32.96
CA LYS A 106 31.60 -0.87 -32.79
C LYS A 106 32.10 -0.90 -31.34
N TRP A 107 33.34 -1.36 -31.15
CA TRP A 107 33.96 -1.45 -29.83
C TRP A 107 33.99 -0.11 -29.07
N GLU A 108 34.25 1.00 -29.76
CA GLU A 108 34.34 2.32 -29.14
C GLU A 108 33.03 2.81 -28.49
N ILE A 109 31.88 2.32 -28.95
CA ILE A 109 30.56 2.60 -28.36
C ILE A 109 30.33 1.69 -27.15
N ILE A 110 30.67 0.40 -27.26
CA ILE A 110 30.62 -0.55 -26.13
C ILE A 110 31.46 -0.03 -24.96
N GLU A 111 32.71 0.35 -25.25
CA GLU A 111 33.64 0.85 -24.23
C GLU A 111 33.15 2.15 -23.59
N ALA A 112 32.53 3.05 -24.35
CA ALA A 112 31.93 4.26 -23.80
C ALA A 112 30.75 3.95 -22.86
N GLY A 113 29.92 2.97 -23.21
CA GLY A 113 28.84 2.50 -22.33
C GLY A 113 29.37 1.84 -21.05
N LEU A 114 30.39 0.98 -21.17
CA LEU A 114 31.02 0.31 -20.01
C LEU A 114 31.63 1.28 -19.00
N GLN A 115 32.03 2.48 -19.44
CA GLN A 115 32.59 3.51 -18.56
C GLN A 115 31.54 4.20 -17.68
N VAL A 116 30.26 4.18 -18.07
CA VAL A 116 29.18 4.92 -17.39
C VAL A 116 28.07 4.03 -16.84
N VAL A 117 27.94 2.79 -17.31
CA VAL A 117 26.88 1.87 -16.89
C VAL A 117 26.97 1.52 -15.41
N GLN A 118 25.80 1.41 -14.76
CA GLN A 118 25.70 1.05 -13.36
C GLN A 118 25.63 -0.48 -13.18
N GLY A 119 26.36 -0.99 -12.18
CA GLY A 119 26.30 -2.40 -11.79
C GLY A 119 27.06 -3.33 -12.74
N LYS A 120 26.79 -4.63 -12.66
CA LYS A 120 27.40 -5.64 -13.54
C LYS A 120 26.50 -5.89 -14.75
N CYS A 121 26.91 -5.32 -15.88
CA CYS A 121 26.22 -5.37 -17.16
C CYS A 121 26.63 -6.58 -18.03
N VAL A 122 25.99 -6.71 -19.19
CA VAL A 122 26.33 -7.67 -20.25
C VAL A 122 26.83 -6.92 -21.48
N VAL A 123 27.88 -7.40 -22.13
CA VAL A 123 28.33 -6.90 -23.44
C VAL A 123 27.78 -7.80 -24.55
N ASN A 124 27.04 -7.21 -25.49
CA ASN A 124 26.46 -7.88 -26.66
C ASN A 124 27.05 -7.28 -27.95
N SER A 125 27.81 -8.00 -28.76
CA SER A 125 28.51 -9.24 -28.48
C SER A 125 29.97 -9.12 -28.97
N ILE A 126 30.82 -10.09 -28.62
CA ILE A 126 32.12 -10.28 -29.27
C ILE A 126 32.12 -11.58 -30.05
N SER A 127 32.99 -11.70 -31.05
CA SER A 127 33.09 -12.90 -31.90
C SER A 127 34.50 -13.08 -32.46
N LEU A 128 34.76 -14.22 -33.08
CA LEU A 128 36.05 -14.54 -33.72
C LEU A 128 36.17 -13.97 -35.15
N LYS A 129 35.16 -13.24 -35.64
CA LYS A 129 35.11 -12.67 -37.00
C LYS A 129 36.34 -11.85 -37.37
N GLU A 130 36.84 -11.04 -36.44
CA GLU A 130 38.00 -10.15 -36.65
C GLU A 130 39.34 -10.84 -36.33
N GLY A 131 39.31 -12.14 -36.07
CA GLY A 131 40.45 -12.94 -35.67
C GLY A 131 40.60 -13.08 -34.16
N GLU A 132 41.38 -14.07 -33.77
CA GLU A 132 41.56 -14.48 -32.38
C GLU A 132 42.23 -13.42 -31.49
N ASP A 133 43.21 -12.68 -32.01
CA ASP A 133 43.93 -11.66 -31.24
C ASP A 133 43.00 -10.53 -30.79
N GLU A 134 42.09 -10.12 -31.67
CA GLU A 134 41.08 -9.11 -31.41
C GLU A 134 40.08 -9.61 -30.35
N PHE A 135 39.52 -10.81 -30.56
CA PHE A 135 38.63 -11.47 -29.62
C PHE A 135 39.23 -11.57 -28.20
N ILE A 136 40.51 -11.93 -28.09
CA ILE A 136 41.25 -11.97 -26.81
C ILE A 136 41.40 -10.57 -26.21
N ARG A 137 41.67 -9.55 -27.02
CA ARG A 137 41.81 -8.16 -26.57
C ARG A 137 40.49 -7.67 -25.97
N HIS A 138 39.37 -7.82 -26.69
CA HIS A 138 38.05 -7.45 -26.19
C HIS A 138 37.69 -8.23 -24.91
N ALA A 139 37.87 -9.55 -24.89
CA ALA A 139 37.59 -10.36 -23.70
C ALA A 139 38.38 -9.91 -22.46
N LYS A 140 39.66 -9.53 -22.62
CA LYS A 140 40.46 -8.99 -21.52
C LYS A 140 39.93 -7.65 -21.00
N LEU A 141 39.46 -6.79 -21.91
CA LEU A 141 38.87 -5.49 -21.53
C LEU A 141 37.53 -5.67 -20.81
N ILE A 142 36.63 -6.48 -21.34
CA ILE A 142 35.33 -6.79 -20.71
C ILE A 142 35.56 -7.35 -19.29
N LYS A 143 36.48 -8.31 -19.15
CA LYS A 143 36.86 -8.86 -17.85
C LYS A 143 37.37 -7.80 -16.87
N ARG A 144 38.09 -6.79 -17.37
CA ARG A 144 38.60 -5.68 -16.56
C ARG A 144 37.49 -4.75 -16.06
N TYR A 145 36.46 -4.51 -16.87
CA TYR A 145 35.26 -3.79 -16.48
C TYR A 145 34.33 -4.61 -15.57
N GLY A 146 34.55 -5.92 -15.45
CA GLY A 146 33.76 -6.81 -14.59
C GLY A 146 32.41 -7.22 -15.18
N ALA A 147 32.21 -7.01 -16.48
CA ALA A 147 30.98 -7.34 -17.20
C ALA A 147 30.93 -8.82 -17.65
N ALA A 148 29.71 -9.34 -17.83
CA ALA A 148 29.48 -10.60 -18.53
C ALA A 148 29.50 -10.38 -20.05
N VAL A 149 29.63 -11.45 -20.83
CA VAL A 149 29.81 -11.37 -22.28
C VAL A 149 28.90 -12.31 -23.06
N ILE A 150 28.23 -11.77 -24.08
CA ILE A 150 27.63 -12.57 -25.14
C ILE A 150 28.68 -12.84 -26.22
N VAL A 151 28.84 -14.11 -26.55
CA VAL A 151 29.74 -14.61 -27.58
C VAL A 151 28.90 -15.12 -28.74
N MET A 152 28.91 -14.39 -29.84
CA MET A 152 28.20 -14.78 -31.05
C MET A 152 28.97 -15.88 -31.80
N ALA A 153 28.26 -16.90 -32.29
CA ALA A 153 28.82 -17.99 -33.08
C ALA A 153 29.19 -17.53 -34.50
N PHE A 154 30.21 -16.68 -34.60
CA PHE A 154 30.74 -16.11 -35.83
C PHE A 154 32.28 -16.11 -35.75
N ASP A 155 32.93 -16.77 -36.71
CA ASP A 155 34.38 -16.80 -36.85
C ASP A 155 34.86 -16.15 -38.17
N GLU A 156 36.14 -16.29 -38.49
CA GLU A 156 36.77 -15.70 -39.67
C GLU A 156 36.21 -16.24 -41.01
N VAL A 157 35.50 -17.38 -40.98
CA VAL A 157 34.89 -18.02 -42.16
C VAL A 157 33.46 -17.52 -42.36
N GLY A 158 32.71 -17.26 -41.28
CA GLY A 158 31.32 -16.84 -41.38
C GLY A 158 30.51 -17.10 -40.12
N GLN A 159 29.22 -16.72 -40.17
CA GLN A 159 28.26 -17.09 -39.14
C GLN A 159 28.00 -18.60 -39.16
N ALA A 160 27.81 -19.22 -38.00
CA ALA A 160 27.44 -20.62 -37.91
C ALA A 160 25.96 -20.82 -38.25
N ASP A 161 25.68 -21.28 -39.48
CA ASP A 161 24.34 -21.52 -40.01
C ASP A 161 23.76 -22.88 -39.58
N ASN A 162 24.59 -23.92 -39.52
CA ASN A 162 24.19 -25.29 -39.17
C ASN A 162 24.68 -25.75 -37.78
N TYR A 163 24.16 -26.89 -37.32
CA TYR A 163 24.50 -27.50 -36.03
C TYR A 163 26.01 -27.69 -35.79
N ASP A 164 26.74 -28.27 -36.74
CA ASP A 164 28.17 -28.59 -36.57
C ASP A 164 29.01 -27.33 -36.41
N ARG A 165 28.73 -26.29 -37.21
CA ARG A 165 29.40 -25.00 -37.12
C ARG A 165 29.14 -24.30 -35.79
N ARG A 166 27.91 -24.37 -35.26
CA ARG A 166 27.57 -23.74 -33.96
C ARG A 166 28.37 -24.35 -32.83
N ILE A 167 28.54 -25.66 -32.84
CA ILE A 167 29.35 -26.40 -31.85
C ILE A 167 30.83 -26.08 -31.99
N GLU A 168 31.36 -26.12 -33.21
CA GLU A 168 32.76 -25.84 -33.50
C GLU A 168 33.18 -24.47 -32.95
N ILE A 169 32.45 -23.41 -33.32
CA ILE A 169 32.77 -22.04 -32.94
C ILE A 169 32.57 -21.82 -31.43
N SER A 170 31.49 -22.35 -30.84
CA SER A 170 31.23 -22.20 -29.40
C SER A 170 32.32 -22.88 -28.57
N LYS A 171 32.74 -24.09 -28.96
CA LYS A 171 33.82 -24.82 -28.31
C LYS A 171 35.17 -24.10 -28.44
N ARG A 172 35.49 -23.60 -29.64
CA ARG A 172 36.72 -22.82 -29.88
C ARG A 172 36.75 -21.56 -29.00
N SER A 173 35.65 -20.81 -28.99
CA SER A 173 35.52 -19.58 -28.21
C SER A 173 35.61 -19.83 -26.70
N TYR A 174 34.92 -20.86 -26.19
CA TYR A 174 35.00 -21.26 -24.78
C TYR A 174 36.44 -21.57 -24.36
N ASN A 175 37.15 -22.37 -25.17
CA ASN A 175 38.53 -22.74 -24.87
C ASN A 175 39.46 -21.53 -24.84
N ILE A 176 39.26 -20.56 -25.73
CA ILE A 176 40.06 -19.32 -25.72
C ILE A 176 39.74 -18.50 -24.47
N LEU A 177 38.46 -18.26 -24.17
CA LEU A 177 38.04 -17.45 -23.02
C LEU A 177 38.45 -18.07 -21.69
N VAL A 178 38.16 -19.34 -21.47
CA VAL A 178 38.40 -20.00 -20.18
C VAL A 178 39.88 -20.37 -20.01
N ASN A 179 40.49 -21.03 -21.00
CA ASN A 179 41.84 -21.58 -20.81
C ASN A 179 42.96 -20.56 -21.07
N ARG A 180 42.76 -19.56 -21.95
CA ARG A 180 43.81 -18.58 -22.30
C ARG A 180 43.59 -17.22 -21.66
N VAL A 181 42.36 -16.71 -21.63
CA VAL A 181 42.04 -15.41 -20.99
C VAL A 181 41.76 -15.56 -19.49
N GLY A 182 41.37 -16.75 -19.05
CA GLY A 182 40.93 -17.02 -17.68
C GLY A 182 39.62 -16.29 -17.36
N PHE A 183 38.73 -16.13 -18.33
CA PHE A 183 37.42 -15.52 -18.15
C PHE A 183 36.53 -16.45 -17.31
N PRO A 184 35.76 -15.96 -16.33
CA PRO A 184 34.86 -16.80 -15.54
C PRO A 184 33.82 -17.48 -16.44
N PRO A 185 33.73 -18.82 -16.48
CA PRO A 185 32.81 -19.52 -17.39
C PRO A 185 31.34 -19.20 -17.11
N GLU A 186 30.99 -18.89 -15.87
CA GLU A 186 29.64 -18.45 -15.46
C GLU A 186 29.23 -17.08 -16.03
N ASP A 187 30.18 -16.28 -16.50
CA ASP A 187 29.94 -14.95 -17.10
C ASP A 187 29.93 -15.00 -18.65
N ILE A 188 29.99 -16.20 -19.24
CA ILE A 188 29.93 -16.42 -20.69
C ILE A 188 28.51 -16.83 -21.08
N ILE A 189 27.93 -16.10 -22.02
CA ILE A 189 26.62 -16.36 -22.63
C ILE A 189 26.86 -16.61 -24.13
N PHE A 190 26.42 -17.74 -24.67
CA PHE A 190 26.54 -18.01 -26.10
C PHE A 190 25.30 -17.55 -26.86
N ASP A 191 25.49 -16.77 -27.93
CA ASP A 191 24.48 -16.58 -28.97
C ASP A 191 24.82 -17.50 -30.15
N LEU A 192 23.95 -18.49 -30.38
CA LEU A 192 24.13 -19.52 -31.40
C LEU A 192 23.53 -19.14 -32.76
N ASN A 193 23.19 -17.87 -32.97
CA ASN A 193 22.52 -17.29 -34.12
C ASN A 193 21.14 -17.92 -34.39
N ILE A 194 20.09 -17.20 -34.03
CA ILE A 194 18.72 -17.56 -34.44
C ILE A 194 18.52 -17.05 -35.88
N PHE A 195 18.33 -17.98 -36.82
CA PHE A 195 18.02 -17.68 -38.22
C PHE A 195 16.53 -17.83 -38.53
N PRO A 196 16.01 -17.13 -39.55
CA PRO A 196 14.61 -17.27 -39.98
C PRO A 196 14.25 -18.69 -40.40
N VAL A 197 13.01 -19.08 -40.13
CA VAL A 197 12.37 -20.28 -40.69
C VAL A 197 11.20 -19.89 -41.60
N ALA A 198 10.63 -20.88 -42.29
CA ALA A 198 9.49 -20.68 -43.19
C ALA A 198 9.70 -19.59 -44.25
N THR A 199 10.92 -19.47 -44.79
CA THR A 199 11.24 -18.53 -45.88
C THR A 199 10.96 -19.12 -47.26
N GLY A 200 10.62 -20.41 -47.34
CA GLY A 200 10.51 -21.16 -48.60
C GLY A 200 11.84 -21.70 -49.15
N MET A 201 12.97 -21.49 -48.46
CA MET A 201 14.28 -22.02 -48.85
C MET A 201 14.58 -23.32 -48.09
N ASP A 202 14.99 -24.38 -48.79
CA ASP A 202 15.26 -25.69 -48.17
C ASP A 202 16.34 -25.62 -47.09
N GLU A 203 17.37 -24.79 -47.30
CA GLU A 203 18.47 -24.56 -46.37
C GLU A 203 17.98 -24.01 -45.01
N HIS A 204 16.83 -23.33 -44.98
CA HIS A 204 16.30 -22.72 -43.75
C HIS A 204 15.38 -23.64 -42.95
N LYS A 205 15.05 -24.84 -43.47
CA LYS A 205 14.13 -25.78 -42.80
C LYS A 205 14.65 -26.28 -41.45
N LEU A 206 15.98 -26.37 -41.31
CA LEU A 206 16.63 -26.88 -40.11
C LEU A 206 17.06 -25.80 -39.12
N ASN A 207 16.94 -24.52 -39.46
CA ASN A 207 17.50 -23.41 -38.69
C ASN A 207 17.09 -23.39 -37.21
N ALA A 208 15.81 -23.64 -36.92
CA ALA A 208 15.29 -23.71 -35.55
C ALA A 208 15.77 -24.97 -34.82
N LEU A 209 15.68 -26.12 -35.48
CA LEU A 209 16.06 -27.42 -34.90
C LEU A 209 17.55 -27.49 -34.60
N ASP A 210 18.40 -26.98 -35.50
CA ASP A 210 19.84 -26.89 -35.32
C ASP A 210 20.22 -25.97 -34.16
N PHE A 211 19.50 -24.84 -33.98
CA PHE A 211 19.67 -23.99 -32.80
C PHE A 211 19.36 -24.77 -31.51
N ILE A 212 18.19 -25.40 -31.44
CA ILE A 212 17.72 -26.15 -30.26
C ILE A 212 18.71 -27.27 -29.91
N ASN A 213 19.18 -28.01 -30.90
CA ASN A 213 20.16 -29.08 -30.70
C ASN A 213 21.52 -28.54 -30.23
N ALA A 214 21.98 -27.43 -30.83
CA ALA A 214 23.24 -26.80 -30.43
C ALA A 214 23.16 -26.19 -29.01
N THR A 215 22.01 -25.61 -28.62
CA THR A 215 21.75 -25.16 -27.25
C THR A 215 21.95 -26.30 -26.25
N LYS A 216 21.33 -27.45 -26.51
CA LYS A 216 21.49 -28.64 -25.67
C LYS A 216 22.95 -29.07 -25.59
N TRP A 217 23.64 -29.12 -26.72
CA TRP A 217 25.06 -29.47 -26.75
C TRP A 217 25.91 -28.52 -25.91
N VAL A 218 25.72 -27.21 -26.05
CA VAL A 218 26.45 -26.20 -25.28
C VAL A 218 26.23 -26.38 -23.79
N ARG A 219 24.97 -26.57 -23.37
CA ARG A 219 24.61 -26.74 -21.96
C ARG A 219 25.14 -28.04 -21.34
N GLU A 220 25.30 -29.08 -22.15
CA GLU A 220 25.87 -30.37 -21.71
C GLU A 220 27.41 -30.39 -21.72
N ASN A 221 28.05 -29.66 -22.63
CA ASN A 221 29.49 -29.80 -22.90
C ASN A 221 30.34 -28.59 -22.47
N LEU A 222 29.75 -27.42 -22.27
CA LEU A 222 30.44 -26.18 -21.87
C LEU A 222 29.95 -25.77 -20.46
N PRO A 223 30.66 -26.19 -19.38
CA PRO A 223 30.21 -25.98 -18.02
C PRO A 223 29.99 -24.51 -17.65
N HIS A 224 28.93 -24.25 -16.89
CA HIS A 224 28.53 -22.95 -16.33
C HIS A 224 28.08 -21.87 -17.33
N CYS A 225 28.25 -22.05 -18.64
CA CYS A 225 27.87 -21.05 -19.64
C CYS A 225 26.36 -21.00 -19.89
N SER A 226 25.81 -19.81 -20.08
CA SER A 226 24.42 -19.58 -20.47
C SER A 226 24.25 -19.55 -22.00
N VAL A 227 23.00 -19.64 -22.48
CA VAL A 227 22.68 -19.55 -23.92
C VAL A 227 21.56 -18.53 -24.13
N SER A 228 21.75 -17.64 -25.09
CA SER A 228 20.82 -16.59 -25.50
C SER A 228 20.66 -16.55 -27.03
N GLY A 229 19.77 -15.68 -27.50
CA GLY A 229 19.58 -15.38 -28.92
C GLY A 229 18.43 -14.39 -29.17
N GLY A 230 18.49 -13.71 -30.31
CA GLY A 230 17.43 -12.80 -30.79
C GLY A 230 16.21 -13.56 -31.31
N VAL A 231 15.19 -13.73 -30.47
CA VAL A 231 14.00 -14.56 -30.76
C VAL A 231 13.24 -14.00 -31.96
N SER A 232 13.19 -12.68 -32.10
CA SER A 232 12.51 -11.99 -33.21
C SER A 232 13.03 -12.36 -34.61
N ASN A 233 14.23 -12.92 -34.73
CA ASN A 233 14.78 -13.35 -36.02
C ASN A 233 14.09 -14.60 -36.57
N ILE A 234 13.51 -15.45 -35.71
CA ILE A 234 12.89 -16.71 -36.13
C ILE A 234 11.66 -16.47 -37.03
N SER A 235 10.91 -15.41 -36.74
CA SER A 235 9.62 -15.07 -37.37
C SER A 235 9.75 -14.00 -38.46
N PHE A 236 10.96 -13.76 -38.95
CA PHE A 236 11.26 -12.69 -39.92
C PHE A 236 10.38 -12.77 -41.18
N SER A 237 10.07 -13.99 -41.64
CA SER A 237 9.23 -14.25 -42.82
C SER A 237 7.78 -13.75 -42.69
N PHE A 238 7.30 -13.50 -41.47
CA PHE A 238 5.91 -13.12 -41.18
C PHE A 238 5.76 -11.67 -40.70
N ARG A 239 6.71 -10.79 -41.02
CA ARG A 239 6.64 -9.35 -40.67
C ARG A 239 5.30 -8.74 -41.09
N GLY A 240 4.56 -8.21 -40.11
CA GLY A 240 3.22 -7.63 -40.30
C GLY A 240 2.06 -8.56 -39.90
N ASN A 241 2.32 -9.85 -39.62
CA ASN A 241 1.34 -10.81 -39.12
C ASN A 241 1.64 -11.16 -37.65
N ASN A 242 1.26 -10.27 -36.73
CA ASN A 242 1.59 -10.42 -35.31
C ASN A 242 1.08 -11.73 -34.69
N PRO A 243 -0.17 -12.19 -34.92
CA PRO A 243 -0.66 -13.45 -34.33
C PRO A 243 0.23 -14.66 -34.67
N VAL A 244 0.67 -14.78 -35.93
CA VAL A 244 1.55 -15.89 -36.33
C VAL A 244 2.95 -15.73 -35.72
N ARG A 245 3.47 -14.51 -35.67
CA ARG A 245 4.80 -14.23 -35.07
C ARG A 245 4.84 -14.54 -33.58
N GLU A 246 3.81 -14.15 -32.84
CA GLU A 246 3.67 -14.39 -31.41
C GLU A 246 3.59 -15.88 -31.09
N ALA A 247 2.79 -16.63 -31.86
CA ALA A 247 2.76 -18.08 -31.77
C ALA A 247 4.13 -18.71 -32.09
N MET A 248 4.82 -18.25 -33.14
CA MET A 248 6.17 -18.73 -33.50
C MET A 248 7.20 -18.49 -32.40
N HIS A 249 7.21 -17.31 -31.77
CA HIS A 249 8.11 -17.01 -30.66
C HIS A 249 7.86 -17.94 -29.48
N SER A 250 6.58 -18.12 -29.12
CA SER A 250 6.15 -18.90 -27.96
C SER A 250 6.48 -20.38 -28.13
N VAL A 251 6.25 -20.96 -29.32
CA VAL A 251 6.61 -22.34 -29.64
C VAL A 251 8.13 -22.54 -29.68
N PHE A 252 8.86 -21.61 -30.31
CA PHE A 252 10.33 -21.69 -30.35
C PHE A 252 10.92 -21.67 -28.93
N LEU A 253 10.50 -20.72 -28.10
CA LEU A 253 10.94 -20.62 -26.71
C LEU A 253 10.58 -21.86 -25.90
N TYR A 254 9.37 -22.41 -26.05
CA TYR A 254 8.96 -23.64 -25.37
C TYR A 254 9.95 -24.79 -25.59
N HIS A 255 10.40 -25.00 -26.84
CA HIS A 255 11.36 -26.05 -27.16
C HIS A 255 12.81 -25.69 -26.79
N ALA A 256 13.23 -24.45 -27.06
CA ALA A 256 14.59 -23.99 -26.77
C ALA A 256 14.89 -23.97 -25.26
N ILE A 257 13.92 -23.57 -24.43
CA ILE A 257 14.04 -23.58 -22.96
C ILE A 257 14.22 -25.00 -22.45
N ARG A 258 13.46 -25.96 -22.95
CA ARG A 258 13.60 -27.39 -22.60
C ARG A 258 14.94 -27.97 -23.04
N ALA A 259 15.54 -27.43 -24.09
CA ALA A 259 16.89 -27.76 -24.53
C ALA A 259 17.99 -27.06 -23.71
N GLY A 260 17.63 -26.11 -22.84
CA GLY A 260 18.53 -25.45 -21.90
C GLY A 260 18.85 -23.98 -22.22
N MET A 261 18.13 -23.34 -23.16
CA MET A 261 18.19 -21.90 -23.36
C MET A 261 17.61 -21.21 -22.13
N ASN A 262 18.38 -20.33 -21.49
CA ASN A 262 18.00 -19.73 -20.21
C ASN A 262 17.84 -18.20 -20.27
N MET A 263 18.12 -17.59 -21.42
CA MET A 263 17.98 -16.16 -21.68
C MET A 263 17.53 -15.95 -23.13
N GLY A 264 16.79 -14.87 -23.43
CA GLY A 264 16.45 -14.53 -24.81
C GLY A 264 16.16 -13.04 -25.00
N ILE A 265 16.61 -12.51 -26.14
CA ILE A 265 16.33 -11.13 -26.56
C ILE A 265 14.99 -11.12 -27.29
N VAL A 266 13.97 -10.56 -26.66
CA VAL A 266 12.58 -10.63 -27.09
C VAL A 266 11.80 -9.41 -26.59
N ASN A 267 10.69 -9.08 -27.24
CA ASN A 267 9.71 -8.18 -26.65
C ASN A 267 8.83 -8.95 -25.65
N PRO A 268 8.99 -8.75 -24.32
CA PRO A 268 8.28 -9.54 -23.33
C PRO A 268 6.75 -9.34 -23.38
N THR A 269 6.28 -8.20 -23.90
CA THR A 269 4.85 -7.89 -24.02
C THR A 269 4.13 -8.59 -25.17
N MET A 270 4.86 -9.30 -26.04
CA MET A 270 4.32 -10.02 -27.21
C MET A 270 4.43 -11.55 -27.07
N LEU A 271 4.67 -12.07 -25.87
CA LEU A 271 4.73 -13.51 -25.63
C LEU A 271 3.33 -14.05 -25.32
N GLU A 272 2.76 -14.80 -26.27
CA GLU A 272 1.53 -15.54 -26.07
C GLU A 272 1.80 -16.77 -25.20
N VAL A 273 0.82 -17.21 -24.40
CA VAL A 273 0.98 -18.45 -23.64
C VAL A 273 0.78 -19.63 -24.57
N TYR A 274 1.73 -20.56 -24.56
CA TYR A 274 1.78 -21.70 -25.47
C TYR A 274 0.46 -22.49 -25.51
N ASP A 275 -0.20 -22.69 -24.37
CA ASP A 275 -1.49 -23.42 -24.28
C ASP A 275 -2.70 -22.62 -24.79
N ASP A 276 -2.58 -21.29 -24.87
CA ASP A 276 -3.63 -20.39 -25.38
C ASP A 276 -3.60 -20.29 -26.93
N ILE A 277 -2.50 -20.74 -27.57
CA ILE A 277 -2.36 -20.73 -29.03
C ILE A 277 -3.43 -21.65 -29.65
N PRO A 278 -4.22 -21.17 -30.63
CA PRO A 278 -5.22 -22.00 -31.31
C PRO A 278 -4.60 -23.29 -31.86
N LYS A 279 -5.19 -24.45 -31.54
CA LYS A 279 -4.62 -25.77 -31.85
C LYS A 279 -4.16 -25.95 -33.31
N ASP A 280 -4.92 -25.42 -34.27
CA ASP A 280 -4.57 -25.49 -35.71
C ASP A 280 -3.35 -24.60 -36.06
N LEU A 281 -3.22 -23.44 -35.42
CA LEU A 281 -2.03 -22.59 -35.57
C LEU A 281 -0.81 -23.22 -34.86
N LEU A 282 -1.01 -23.73 -33.64
CA LEU A 282 0.03 -24.41 -32.86
C LEU A 282 0.65 -25.57 -33.64
N GLU A 283 -0.16 -26.47 -34.19
CA GLU A 283 0.31 -27.62 -34.97
C GLU A 283 1.19 -27.19 -36.14
N ARG A 284 0.76 -26.18 -36.91
CA ARG A 284 1.50 -25.68 -38.09
C ARG A 284 2.81 -25.01 -37.73
N VAL A 285 2.82 -24.26 -36.63
CA VAL A 285 4.03 -23.62 -36.12
C VAL A 285 5.02 -24.67 -35.62
N GLU A 286 4.55 -25.69 -34.88
CA GLU A 286 5.42 -26.79 -34.44
C GLU A 286 5.97 -27.61 -35.60
N ASP A 287 5.16 -27.86 -36.64
CA ASP A 287 5.59 -28.57 -37.85
C ASP A 287 6.78 -27.87 -38.52
N VAL A 288 6.76 -26.52 -38.55
CA VAL A 288 7.86 -25.70 -39.06
C VAL A 288 9.06 -25.69 -38.11
N MET A 289 8.85 -25.46 -36.81
CA MET A 289 9.94 -25.31 -35.84
C MET A 289 10.75 -26.59 -35.64
N LEU A 290 10.09 -27.74 -35.74
CA LEU A 290 10.70 -29.05 -35.52
C LEU A 290 10.92 -29.84 -36.82
N ASN A 291 10.62 -29.22 -37.97
CA ASN A 291 10.71 -29.84 -39.29
C ASN A 291 10.04 -31.24 -39.33
N ARG A 292 8.79 -31.34 -38.85
CA ARG A 292 8.08 -32.63 -38.70
C ARG A 292 7.61 -33.23 -40.03
N ARG A 293 7.53 -32.40 -41.07
CA ARG A 293 6.96 -32.75 -42.38
C ARG A 293 7.49 -31.86 -43.50
N ASP A 294 7.53 -32.37 -44.72
CA ASP A 294 8.15 -31.69 -45.87
C ASP A 294 7.37 -30.44 -46.34
N ASP A 295 6.04 -30.44 -46.21
CA ASP A 295 5.11 -29.37 -46.61
C ASP A 295 4.82 -28.36 -45.46
N ALA A 296 5.56 -28.41 -44.35
CA ALA A 296 5.31 -27.57 -43.16
C ALA A 296 5.29 -26.07 -43.46
N THR A 297 6.28 -25.59 -44.23
CA THR A 297 6.42 -24.17 -44.57
C THR A 297 5.24 -23.67 -45.41
N GLU A 298 4.86 -24.41 -46.44
CA GLU A 298 3.76 -24.06 -47.35
C GLU A 298 2.43 -23.98 -46.56
N ARG A 299 2.18 -24.97 -45.69
CA ARG A 299 0.98 -25.02 -44.85
C ARG A 299 0.85 -23.85 -43.88
N LEU A 300 1.97 -23.34 -43.35
CA LEU A 300 1.95 -22.18 -42.44
C LEU A 300 1.77 -20.87 -43.21
N LEU A 301 2.42 -20.74 -44.37
CA LEU A 301 2.27 -19.57 -45.25
C LEU A 301 0.82 -19.42 -45.74
N ASP A 302 0.21 -20.50 -46.25
CA ASP A 302 -1.18 -20.51 -46.70
C ASP A 302 -2.16 -20.17 -45.56
N PHE A 303 -1.90 -20.68 -44.36
CA PHE A 303 -2.73 -20.40 -43.19
C PHE A 303 -2.60 -18.94 -42.73
N ALA A 304 -1.38 -18.39 -42.75
CA ALA A 304 -1.11 -17.04 -42.28
C ALA A 304 -1.90 -15.98 -43.07
N GLU A 305 -2.19 -16.20 -44.36
CA GLU A 305 -3.03 -15.31 -45.16
C GLU A 305 -4.48 -15.20 -44.63
N SER A 306 -4.99 -16.25 -43.97
CA SER A 306 -6.36 -16.29 -43.46
C SER A 306 -6.56 -15.60 -42.09
N VAL A 307 -5.47 -15.25 -41.40
CA VAL A 307 -5.48 -14.77 -40.00
C VAL A 307 -5.45 -13.23 -39.88
N VAL A 308 -5.32 -12.51 -40.99
CA VAL A 308 -5.20 -11.04 -40.99
C VAL A 308 -6.57 -10.37 -40.79
N GLY A 309 -6.83 -9.83 -39.58
CA GLY A 309 -7.78 -8.74 -39.36
C GLY A 309 -9.19 -9.08 -38.84
N LYS A 310 -9.32 -9.58 -37.60
CA LYS A 310 -10.61 -9.54 -36.88
C LYS A 310 -10.49 -8.97 -35.46
N ALA A 311 -10.90 -7.71 -35.29
CA ALA A 311 -11.31 -7.17 -34.00
C ALA A 311 -12.70 -7.73 -33.64
N LYS A 312 -12.91 -8.14 -32.38
CA LYS A 312 -14.14 -8.79 -31.91
C LYS A 312 -14.99 -7.81 -31.10
N GLU A 313 -16.18 -7.46 -31.60
CA GLU A 313 -17.26 -6.83 -30.81
C GLU A 313 -17.99 -7.88 -29.97
N SER A 314 -18.42 -7.51 -28.75
CA SER A 314 -19.10 -8.42 -27.81
C SER A 314 -20.63 -8.31 -27.89
N LYS A 315 -21.29 -9.44 -28.15
CA LYS A 315 -22.66 -9.72 -27.69
C LYS A 315 -22.54 -10.63 -26.47
N VAL A 316 -23.45 -10.50 -25.49
CA VAL A 316 -23.50 -11.36 -24.31
C VAL A 316 -23.78 -12.79 -24.76
N ASP A 317 -22.72 -13.58 -24.85
CA ASP A 317 -22.75 -14.99 -25.22
C ASP A 317 -23.12 -15.82 -23.98
N LEU A 318 -24.31 -16.43 -23.99
CA LEU A 318 -24.79 -17.34 -22.94
C LEU A 318 -24.44 -18.80 -23.22
N SER A 319 -23.66 -19.10 -24.27
CA SER A 319 -23.26 -20.48 -24.64
C SER A 319 -22.59 -21.24 -23.49
N TRP A 320 -21.90 -20.53 -22.60
CA TRP A 320 -21.19 -21.10 -21.45
C TRP A 320 -22.12 -21.70 -20.39
N ARG A 321 -23.41 -21.35 -20.36
CA ARG A 321 -24.38 -21.98 -19.43
C ARG A 321 -24.58 -23.47 -19.71
N SER A 322 -24.26 -23.93 -20.91
CA SER A 322 -24.29 -25.33 -21.33
C SER A 322 -23.02 -26.11 -20.94
N ALA A 323 -22.01 -25.45 -20.38
CA ALA A 323 -20.78 -26.09 -19.94
C ALA A 323 -20.98 -26.91 -18.64
N PRO A 324 -20.06 -27.83 -18.31
CA PRO A 324 -20.05 -28.54 -17.04
C PRO A 324 -20.10 -27.59 -15.82
N LEU A 325 -20.71 -28.06 -14.72
CA LEU A 325 -20.92 -27.26 -13.51
C LEU A 325 -19.66 -26.56 -12.98
N GLN A 326 -18.53 -27.28 -12.94
CA GLN A 326 -17.25 -26.70 -12.51
C GLN A 326 -16.82 -25.54 -13.42
N ASP A 327 -16.92 -25.70 -14.73
CA ASP A 327 -16.52 -24.67 -15.71
C ASP A 327 -17.41 -23.43 -15.62
N ARG A 328 -18.70 -23.62 -15.31
CA ARG A 328 -19.64 -22.51 -15.05
C ARG A 328 -19.24 -21.72 -13.81
N ILE A 329 -18.95 -22.41 -12.70
CA ILE A 329 -18.53 -21.78 -11.44
C ILE A 329 -17.18 -21.07 -11.62
N THR A 330 -16.19 -21.74 -12.23
CA THR A 330 -14.87 -21.14 -12.51
C THR A 330 -15.02 -19.91 -13.40
N ARG A 331 -15.82 -19.98 -14.47
CA ARG A 331 -16.06 -18.83 -15.35
C ARG A 331 -16.79 -17.69 -14.64
N ALA A 332 -17.77 -18.00 -13.80
CA ALA A 332 -18.48 -17.00 -13.00
C ALA A 332 -17.53 -16.26 -12.05
N LEU A 333 -16.62 -16.98 -11.38
CA LEU A 333 -15.59 -16.41 -10.53
C LEU A 333 -14.58 -15.58 -11.33
N VAL A 334 -13.95 -16.14 -12.37
CA VAL A 334 -12.93 -15.45 -13.20
C VAL A 334 -13.48 -14.22 -13.91
N LYS A 335 -14.75 -14.24 -14.34
CA LYS A 335 -15.39 -13.09 -15.01
C LYS A 335 -16.19 -12.19 -14.06
N GLY A 336 -16.23 -12.47 -12.76
CA GLY A 336 -16.97 -11.65 -11.79
C GLY A 336 -18.49 -11.63 -11.99
N ILE A 337 -19.07 -12.70 -12.55
CA ILE A 337 -20.50 -12.83 -12.87
C ILE A 337 -21.26 -13.38 -11.65
N ASP A 338 -22.09 -12.54 -11.02
CA ASP A 338 -22.82 -12.90 -9.80
C ASP A 338 -24.29 -13.31 -10.04
N GLN A 339 -24.78 -13.18 -11.28
CA GLN A 339 -26.19 -13.36 -11.63
C GLN A 339 -26.65 -14.81 -11.46
N TYR A 340 -25.80 -15.79 -11.80
CA TYR A 340 -26.15 -17.22 -11.80
C TYR A 340 -25.43 -18.04 -10.72
N ILE A 341 -24.55 -17.41 -9.93
CA ILE A 341 -23.69 -18.14 -8.99
C ILE A 341 -24.50 -18.89 -7.92
N VAL A 342 -25.63 -18.34 -7.47
CA VAL A 342 -26.50 -18.99 -6.48
C VAL A 342 -27.13 -20.26 -7.04
N GLU A 343 -27.55 -20.23 -8.31
CA GLU A 343 -28.12 -21.41 -8.99
C GLU A 343 -27.06 -22.51 -9.14
N ASP A 344 -25.86 -22.14 -9.59
CA ASP A 344 -24.75 -23.09 -9.80
C ASP A 344 -24.27 -23.69 -8.47
N VAL A 345 -24.19 -22.88 -7.40
CA VAL A 345 -23.77 -23.33 -6.08
C VAL A 345 -24.84 -24.22 -5.41
N GLU A 346 -26.13 -23.98 -5.64
CA GLU A 346 -27.19 -24.88 -5.16
C GLU A 346 -27.18 -26.21 -5.91
N GLU A 347 -26.87 -26.22 -7.21
CA GLU A 347 -26.65 -27.45 -7.97
C GLU A 347 -25.45 -28.22 -7.40
N ALA A 348 -24.34 -27.54 -7.13
CA ALA A 348 -23.15 -28.13 -6.51
C ALA A 348 -23.45 -28.68 -5.10
N ARG A 349 -24.19 -27.93 -4.27
CA ARG A 349 -24.57 -28.36 -2.91
C ARG A 349 -25.41 -29.63 -2.91
N LYS A 350 -26.26 -29.84 -3.92
CA LYS A 350 -27.04 -31.08 -4.07
C LYS A 350 -26.19 -32.25 -4.56
N ALA A 351 -25.11 -31.97 -5.30
CA ALA A 351 -24.19 -32.98 -5.82
C ALA A 351 -23.12 -33.39 -4.79
N SER A 352 -22.76 -32.51 -3.85
CA SER A 352 -21.81 -32.77 -2.77
C SER A 352 -22.45 -33.50 -1.58
N ALA A 353 -21.64 -34.25 -0.82
CA ALA A 353 -22.11 -34.95 0.37
C ALA A 353 -22.30 -33.98 1.54
N LYS A 354 -21.43 -32.96 1.63
CA LYS A 354 -21.49 -31.91 2.65
C LYS A 354 -21.47 -30.51 2.01
N PRO A 355 -22.31 -29.57 2.45
CA PRO A 355 -22.24 -28.16 2.03
C PRO A 355 -20.84 -27.52 2.02
N ILE A 356 -19.96 -27.90 2.94
CA ILE A 356 -18.58 -27.35 3.00
C ILE A 356 -17.71 -27.78 1.80
N GLU A 357 -17.97 -28.95 1.21
CA GLU A 357 -17.21 -29.47 0.06
C GLU A 357 -17.41 -28.62 -1.20
N VAL A 358 -18.52 -27.88 -1.29
CA VAL A 358 -18.74 -26.92 -2.39
C VAL A 358 -17.74 -25.76 -2.31
N ILE A 359 -17.40 -25.33 -1.09
CA ILE A 359 -16.39 -24.30 -0.87
C ILE A 359 -15.02 -24.88 -1.21
N GLU A 360 -14.62 -25.96 -0.52
CA GLU A 360 -13.29 -26.57 -0.61
C GLU A 360 -12.97 -27.15 -2.00
N GLY A 361 -13.98 -27.60 -2.73
CA GLY A 361 -13.86 -28.14 -4.08
C GLY A 361 -14.14 -27.08 -5.15
N HIS A 362 -15.42 -26.78 -5.39
CA HIS A 362 -15.84 -26.02 -6.57
C HIS A 362 -15.38 -24.56 -6.55
N LEU A 363 -15.64 -23.84 -5.46
CA LEU A 363 -15.30 -22.42 -5.34
C LEU A 363 -13.79 -22.23 -5.24
N MET A 364 -13.09 -23.00 -4.41
CA MET A 364 -11.63 -22.92 -4.29
C MET A 364 -10.91 -23.25 -5.59
N THR A 365 -11.37 -24.25 -6.34
CA THR A 365 -10.81 -24.54 -7.68
C THR A 365 -10.92 -23.33 -8.61
N GLY A 366 -12.06 -22.63 -8.60
CA GLY A 366 -12.22 -21.41 -9.39
C GLY A 366 -11.35 -20.25 -8.89
N MET A 367 -11.19 -20.11 -7.58
CA MET A 367 -10.34 -19.07 -6.98
C MET A 367 -8.84 -19.32 -7.18
N ASN A 368 -8.40 -20.58 -7.24
CA ASN A 368 -7.03 -20.91 -7.62
C ASN A 368 -6.72 -20.41 -9.04
N VAL A 369 -7.66 -20.57 -9.99
CA VAL A 369 -7.49 -20.02 -11.35
C VAL A 369 -7.40 -18.49 -11.33
N VAL A 370 -8.21 -17.82 -10.49
CA VAL A 370 -8.11 -16.36 -10.30
C VAL A 370 -6.73 -15.98 -9.74
N GLY A 371 -6.24 -16.72 -8.74
CA GLY A 371 -4.91 -16.55 -8.15
C GLY A 371 -3.78 -16.74 -9.16
N ASP A 372 -3.83 -17.79 -9.99
CA ASP A 372 -2.84 -18.07 -11.03
C ASP A 372 -2.83 -16.97 -12.11
N LEU A 373 -4.00 -16.50 -12.53
CA LEU A 373 -4.13 -15.41 -13.49
C LEU A 373 -3.62 -14.07 -12.93
N PHE A 374 -3.87 -13.79 -11.66
CA PHE A 374 -3.35 -12.60 -10.98
C PHE A 374 -1.83 -12.68 -10.80
N GLY A 375 -1.32 -13.83 -10.33
CA GLY A 375 0.12 -14.06 -10.14
C GLY A 375 0.92 -14.07 -11.45
N SER A 376 0.29 -14.40 -12.58
CA SER A 376 0.89 -14.32 -13.92
C SER A 376 0.71 -12.97 -14.61
N GLY A 377 0.07 -11.99 -13.95
CA GLY A 377 -0.17 -10.65 -14.52
C GLY A 377 -1.24 -10.60 -15.62
N LYS A 378 -2.00 -11.69 -15.83
CA LYS A 378 -3.11 -11.77 -16.81
C LYS A 378 -4.44 -11.23 -16.28
N MET A 379 -4.56 -11.06 -14.97
CA MET A 379 -5.72 -10.52 -14.28
C MET A 379 -5.26 -9.42 -13.33
N PHE A 380 -6.07 -8.37 -13.21
CA PHE A 380 -5.72 -7.20 -12.41
C PHE A 380 -6.63 -7.05 -11.20
N LEU A 381 -6.19 -6.27 -10.22
CA LEU A 381 -6.87 -6.13 -8.94
C LEU A 381 -8.39 -5.85 -9.04
N PRO A 382 -8.90 -4.95 -9.91
CA PRO A 382 -10.35 -4.74 -10.06
C PRO A 382 -11.12 -6.03 -10.32
N GLN A 383 -10.55 -6.92 -11.14
CA GLN A 383 -11.17 -8.18 -11.52
C GLN A 383 -11.14 -9.17 -10.36
N VAL A 384 -10.02 -9.22 -9.61
CA VAL A 384 -9.88 -10.06 -8.42
C VAL A 384 -10.91 -9.68 -7.35
N VAL A 385 -11.13 -8.39 -7.12
CA VAL A 385 -12.16 -7.92 -6.18
C VAL A 385 -13.57 -8.28 -6.67
N LYS A 386 -13.85 -8.18 -7.98
CA LYS A 386 -15.11 -8.68 -8.56
C LYS A 386 -15.28 -10.20 -8.37
N SER A 387 -14.22 -10.99 -8.52
CA SER A 387 -14.23 -12.44 -8.25
C SER A 387 -14.53 -12.74 -6.78
N ALA A 388 -13.90 -12.01 -5.86
CA ALA A 388 -14.14 -12.14 -4.42
C ALA A 388 -15.61 -11.90 -4.05
N ARG A 389 -16.25 -10.89 -4.67
CA ARG A 389 -17.69 -10.63 -4.49
C ARG A 389 -18.54 -11.83 -4.88
N VAL A 390 -18.26 -12.46 -6.02
CA VAL A 390 -18.97 -13.66 -6.48
C VAL A 390 -18.76 -14.82 -5.49
N MET A 391 -17.54 -15.00 -4.99
CA MET A 391 -17.20 -16.00 -3.98
C MET A 391 -17.94 -15.76 -2.66
N LYS A 392 -17.95 -14.54 -2.13
CA LYS A 392 -18.65 -14.19 -0.88
C LYS A 392 -20.15 -14.43 -1.00
N LYS A 393 -20.77 -14.05 -2.13
CA LYS A 393 -22.19 -14.31 -2.39
C LYS A 393 -22.51 -15.81 -2.40
N ALA A 394 -21.64 -16.62 -3.00
CA ALA A 394 -21.74 -18.08 -2.99
C ALA A 394 -21.64 -18.67 -1.58
N VAL A 395 -20.62 -18.26 -0.81
CA VAL A 395 -20.41 -18.73 0.57
C VAL A 395 -21.56 -18.30 1.47
N ALA A 396 -22.05 -17.07 1.35
CA ALA A 396 -23.18 -16.56 2.11
C ALA A 396 -24.46 -17.37 1.89
N TYR A 397 -24.68 -17.86 0.67
CA TYR A 397 -25.77 -18.78 0.37
C TYR A 397 -25.60 -20.14 1.04
N LEU A 398 -24.36 -20.66 1.11
CA LEU A 398 -24.06 -21.96 1.73
C LEU A 398 -24.06 -21.93 3.25
N LEU A 399 -23.76 -20.78 3.88
CA LEU A 399 -23.61 -20.64 5.33
C LEU A 399 -24.79 -21.22 6.14
N PRO A 400 -26.07 -20.93 5.83
CA PRO A 400 -27.19 -21.52 6.55
C PRO A 400 -27.20 -23.05 6.52
N TYR A 401 -26.81 -23.65 5.38
CA TYR A 401 -26.74 -25.10 5.22
C TYR A 401 -25.55 -25.70 5.96
N ILE A 402 -24.39 -25.03 5.94
CA ILE A 402 -23.20 -25.41 6.71
C ILE A 402 -23.50 -25.33 8.21
N GLU A 403 -24.19 -24.27 8.67
CA GLU A 403 -24.61 -24.14 10.06
C GLU A 403 -25.66 -25.18 10.46
N GLU A 404 -26.61 -25.50 9.58
CA GLU A 404 -27.62 -26.51 9.84
C GLU A 404 -26.99 -27.91 9.88
N GLU A 405 -26.07 -28.20 8.98
CA GLU A 405 -25.25 -29.42 9.02
C GLU A 405 -24.42 -29.47 10.31
N LYS A 406 -23.73 -28.37 10.67
CA LYS A 406 -23.03 -28.23 11.95
C LYS A 406 -23.96 -28.35 13.14
N LYS A 407 -25.24 -27.94 13.07
CA LYS A 407 -26.23 -28.16 14.14
C LYS A 407 -26.74 -29.61 14.19
N LYS A 408 -26.79 -30.30 13.05
CA LYS A 408 -27.11 -31.74 12.93
C LYS A 408 -25.94 -32.63 13.37
N SER A 409 -24.71 -32.14 13.24
CA SER A 409 -23.46 -32.80 13.63
C SER A 409 -22.83 -32.26 14.93
N ALA A 410 -23.35 -31.17 15.49
CA ALA A 410 -22.92 -30.65 16.79
C ALA A 410 -23.51 -31.51 17.91
N PRO A 411 -22.68 -31.99 18.86
CA PRO A 411 -23.21 -32.46 20.12
C PRO A 411 -23.89 -31.27 20.83
N GLN A 412 -25.16 -31.43 21.20
CA GLN A 412 -25.83 -30.44 22.05
C GLN A 412 -25.05 -30.32 23.38
N PRO A 413 -24.86 -29.10 23.90
CA PRO A 413 -24.24 -28.93 25.21
C PRO A 413 -25.17 -29.56 26.25
N PRO A 414 -24.66 -30.27 27.27
CA PRO A 414 -25.47 -30.59 28.42
C PRO A 414 -25.74 -29.27 29.15
N LYS A 415 -26.88 -28.64 28.87
CA LYS A 415 -27.52 -27.81 29.88
C LYS A 415 -27.74 -28.71 31.09
N GLY A 416 -27.08 -28.36 32.20
CA GLY A 416 -27.36 -28.78 33.57
C GLY A 416 -27.94 -30.18 33.77
N GLU A 417 -27.10 -31.06 34.32
CA GLU A 417 -27.46 -32.33 34.98
C GLU A 417 -28.34 -33.31 34.16
N LEU A 418 -27.70 -34.32 33.56
CA LEU A 418 -28.05 -35.76 33.68
C LEU A 418 -27.19 -36.61 32.70
N HIS A 419 -26.18 -37.28 33.25
CA HIS A 419 -25.04 -37.92 32.58
C HIS A 419 -25.31 -39.32 31.94
N TRP A 420 -26.53 -39.68 31.55
CA TRP A 420 -26.87 -41.08 31.19
C TRP A 420 -27.34 -41.32 29.75
N LYS A 421 -27.27 -40.34 28.84
CA LYS A 421 -27.87 -40.48 27.50
C LYS A 421 -26.95 -40.87 26.32
N THR A 422 -25.68 -41.18 26.54
CA THR A 422 -24.83 -41.75 25.47
C THR A 422 -24.88 -43.29 25.39
N ALA A 423 -25.56 -43.96 26.32
CA ALA A 423 -25.76 -45.40 26.32
C ALA A 423 -27.24 -45.75 26.52
N ASN A 424 -27.70 -46.86 25.92
CA ASN A 424 -29.01 -47.43 26.24
C ASN A 424 -29.13 -47.64 27.77
N PRO A 425 -30.22 -47.21 28.45
CA PRO A 425 -30.36 -47.31 29.91
C PRO A 425 -30.14 -48.71 30.49
N VAL A 426 -30.50 -49.76 29.74
CA VAL A 426 -30.27 -51.16 30.12
C VAL A 426 -28.78 -51.49 30.06
N LEU A 427 -28.11 -51.09 28.98
CA LEU A 427 -26.69 -51.31 28.77
C LEU A 427 -25.84 -50.54 29.80
N TYR A 428 -26.22 -49.29 30.11
CA TYR A 428 -25.55 -48.50 31.15
C TYR A 428 -25.64 -49.17 32.53
N GLY A 429 -26.77 -49.80 32.87
CA GLY A 429 -26.93 -50.57 34.11
C GLY A 429 -25.92 -51.73 34.22
N LEU A 430 -25.78 -52.51 33.14
CA LEU A 430 -24.82 -53.62 33.02
C LEU A 430 -23.37 -53.13 33.08
N LEU A 431 -23.02 -52.10 32.31
CA LEU A 431 -21.67 -51.51 32.28
C LEU A 431 -21.30 -50.89 33.64
N LYS A 432 -22.28 -50.32 34.36
CA LYS A 432 -22.06 -49.77 35.71
C LYS A 432 -21.72 -50.85 36.73
N GLU A 433 -22.32 -52.03 36.66
CA GLU A 433 -21.93 -53.17 37.49
C GLU A 433 -20.53 -53.69 37.13
N HIS A 434 -20.21 -53.77 35.84
CA HIS A 434 -18.89 -54.18 35.36
C HIS A 434 -17.79 -53.20 35.79
N ALA A 435 -17.97 -51.90 35.57
CA ALA A 435 -17.04 -50.86 36.03
C ALA A 435 -16.86 -50.91 37.56
N ARG A 436 -17.92 -51.23 38.34
CA ARG A 436 -17.81 -51.40 39.79
C ARG A 436 -16.99 -52.63 40.17
N LYS A 437 -17.12 -53.75 39.46
CA LYS A 437 -16.27 -54.94 39.64
C LYS A 437 -14.80 -54.64 39.31
N MET A 438 -14.53 -53.93 38.21
CA MET A 438 -13.18 -53.51 37.81
C MET A 438 -12.52 -52.60 38.86
N ARG A 439 -13.26 -51.62 39.39
CA ARG A 439 -12.74 -50.75 40.48
C ARG A 439 -12.40 -51.50 41.77
N ASN A 440 -13.05 -52.64 42.02
CA ASN A 440 -12.81 -53.47 43.20
C ASN A 440 -11.70 -54.53 42.98
N ARG A 441 -11.27 -54.75 41.73
CA ARG A 441 -10.21 -55.70 41.35
C ARG A 441 -9.31 -55.11 40.24
N PRO A 442 -8.65 -53.96 40.47
CA PRO A 442 -7.75 -53.38 39.47
C PRO A 442 -6.49 -54.24 39.29
N THR A 443 -5.88 -54.18 38.11
CA THR A 443 -4.53 -54.72 37.91
C THR A 443 -3.49 -53.93 38.73
N GLU A 444 -2.31 -54.51 38.97
CA GLU A 444 -1.23 -53.80 39.69
C GLU A 444 -0.79 -52.53 38.95
N ALA A 445 -0.79 -52.54 37.61
CA ALA A 445 -0.51 -51.38 36.78
C ALA A 445 -1.60 -50.28 36.92
N GLU A 446 -2.89 -50.64 36.82
CA GLU A 446 -3.99 -49.70 37.06
C GLU A 446 -3.95 -49.09 38.46
N LYS A 447 -3.62 -49.90 39.47
CA LYS A 447 -3.51 -49.44 40.86
C LYS A 447 -2.36 -48.45 41.02
N MET A 448 -1.22 -48.73 40.40
CA MET A 448 -0.04 -47.87 40.42
C MET A 448 -0.31 -46.53 39.70
N LEU A 449 -0.90 -46.56 38.50
CA LEU A 449 -1.24 -45.34 37.76
C LEU A 449 -2.36 -44.54 38.45
N TRP A 450 -3.36 -45.21 39.03
CA TRP A 450 -4.42 -44.52 39.76
C TRP A 450 -3.89 -43.76 40.99
N ASN A 451 -2.93 -44.33 41.73
CA ASN A 451 -2.32 -43.62 42.86
C ASN A 451 -1.65 -42.31 42.41
N ALA A 452 -1.02 -42.31 41.23
CA ALA A 452 -0.40 -41.13 40.64
C ALA A 452 -1.41 -40.11 40.06
N LEU A 453 -2.53 -40.56 39.48
CA LEU A 453 -3.53 -39.68 38.86
C LEU A 453 -4.65 -39.21 39.82
N SER A 454 -4.88 -39.94 40.92
CA SER A 454 -5.94 -39.63 41.88
C SER A 454 -5.63 -38.35 42.68
N GLY A 455 -6.65 -37.74 43.28
CA GLY A 455 -6.45 -36.60 44.19
C GLY A 455 -6.00 -35.29 43.54
N LYS A 456 -5.94 -35.21 42.20
CA LYS A 456 -5.34 -34.10 41.43
C LYS A 456 -3.81 -34.01 41.54
N ASN A 457 -3.16 -35.13 41.81
CA ASN A 457 -1.71 -35.21 42.01
C ASN A 457 -0.88 -34.93 40.75
N LEU A 458 -1.49 -34.94 39.56
CA LEU A 458 -0.88 -34.49 38.31
C LEU A 458 -1.35 -33.05 38.03
N ASP A 459 -0.63 -32.07 38.55
CA ASP A 459 -0.79 -30.62 38.29
C ASP A 459 -2.22 -30.07 38.37
N GLY A 460 -3.04 -30.60 39.30
CA GLY A 460 -4.41 -30.12 39.51
C GLY A 460 -5.47 -30.77 38.63
N TYR A 461 -5.09 -31.60 37.65
CA TYR A 461 -6.02 -32.25 36.72
C TYR A 461 -6.82 -33.37 37.38
N LYS A 462 -8.14 -33.39 37.15
CA LYS A 462 -9.05 -34.36 37.78
C LYS A 462 -9.30 -35.56 36.86
N PHE A 463 -8.77 -36.71 37.25
CA PHE A 463 -9.04 -37.98 36.58
C PHE A 463 -10.15 -38.79 37.25
N ARG A 464 -10.88 -39.58 36.45
CA ARG A 464 -11.83 -40.61 36.89
C ARG A 464 -11.37 -41.95 36.36
N ARG A 465 -11.47 -43.01 37.17
CA ARG A 465 -11.16 -44.38 36.74
C ARG A 465 -12.41 -45.19 36.37
N GLN A 466 -12.27 -46.06 35.38
CA GLN A 466 -13.30 -46.97 34.90
C GLN A 466 -14.60 -46.22 34.60
N HIS A 467 -14.49 -45.22 33.71
CA HIS A 467 -15.56 -44.32 33.34
C HIS A 467 -16.29 -44.83 32.11
N ILE A 468 -17.62 -44.71 32.11
CA ILE A 468 -18.44 -45.18 30.98
C ILE A 468 -18.62 -44.02 30.00
N ILE A 469 -18.24 -44.23 28.74
CA ILE A 469 -18.42 -43.29 27.64
C ILE A 469 -19.04 -44.07 26.48
N GLY A 470 -20.29 -43.75 26.13
CA GLY A 470 -21.04 -44.54 25.15
C GLY A 470 -21.23 -45.98 25.63
N GLU A 471 -20.90 -46.93 24.76
CA GLU A 471 -20.98 -48.37 25.04
C GLU A 471 -19.70 -48.94 25.69
N PHE A 472 -18.71 -48.10 26.01
CA PHE A 472 -17.38 -48.52 26.46
C PHE A 472 -17.07 -48.09 27.90
N ILE A 473 -16.19 -48.85 28.57
CA ILE A 473 -15.59 -48.51 29.87
C ILE A 473 -14.11 -48.19 29.63
N THR A 474 -13.69 -46.98 29.97
CA THR A 474 -12.30 -46.51 29.82
C THR A 474 -11.55 -46.57 31.15
N ASP A 475 -10.28 -46.97 31.13
CA ASP A 475 -9.50 -47.15 32.36
C ASP A 475 -9.34 -45.87 33.17
N PHE A 476 -8.94 -44.77 32.52
CA PHE A 476 -8.90 -43.44 33.11
C PHE A 476 -9.35 -42.35 32.13
N VAL A 477 -9.99 -41.31 32.64
CA VAL A 477 -10.39 -40.14 31.83
C VAL A 477 -10.28 -38.83 32.60
N CYS A 478 -9.71 -37.81 31.97
CA CYS A 478 -9.80 -36.41 32.37
C CYS A 478 -10.88 -35.71 31.53
N LEU A 479 -12.11 -35.65 32.07
CA LEU A 479 -13.26 -35.10 31.35
C LEU A 479 -13.13 -33.63 30.96
N LYS A 480 -12.36 -32.83 31.73
CA LYS A 480 -12.20 -31.40 31.42
C LYS A 480 -11.31 -31.17 30.19
N GLN A 481 -10.35 -32.05 29.97
CA GLN A 481 -9.38 -31.97 28.87
C GLN A 481 -9.67 -33.00 27.76
N ASN A 482 -10.83 -33.67 27.84
CA ASN A 482 -11.22 -34.76 26.94
C ASN A 482 -10.10 -35.80 26.70
N LEU A 483 -9.30 -36.16 27.72
CA LEU A 483 -8.20 -37.12 27.58
C LEU A 483 -8.57 -38.46 28.23
N ILE A 484 -8.45 -39.55 27.47
CA ILE A 484 -8.63 -40.94 27.91
C ILE A 484 -7.26 -41.63 27.96
N VAL A 485 -7.00 -42.39 29.02
CA VAL A 485 -5.80 -43.22 29.20
C VAL A 485 -6.23 -44.66 29.42
N GLU A 486 -5.81 -45.56 28.54
CA GLU A 486 -6.07 -47.01 28.62
C GLU A 486 -4.79 -47.79 28.99
N ILE A 487 -4.93 -48.86 29.77
CA ILE A 487 -3.84 -49.79 30.11
C ILE A 487 -4.12 -51.15 29.48
N ASP A 488 -3.39 -51.44 28.40
CA ASP A 488 -3.57 -52.69 27.65
C ASP A 488 -2.88 -53.88 28.36
N GLY A 489 -3.63 -54.97 28.51
CA GLY A 489 -3.13 -56.27 29.00
C GLY A 489 -2.43 -57.08 27.90
N SER A 490 -1.62 -58.07 28.30
CA SER A 490 -0.77 -58.91 27.41
C SER A 490 -1.53 -59.83 26.43
N ILE A 491 -2.82 -59.59 26.15
CA ILE A 491 -3.70 -60.43 25.32
C ILE A 491 -4.01 -59.78 23.94
N HIS A 492 -3.58 -58.54 23.67
CA HIS A 492 -3.89 -57.80 22.42
C HIS A 492 -3.02 -58.14 21.19
N GLN A 493 -2.48 -59.37 21.08
CA GLN A 493 -1.66 -59.78 19.93
C GLN A 493 -2.40 -60.62 18.86
N LEU A 494 -3.71 -60.86 19.01
CA LEU A 494 -4.53 -61.54 17.99
C LEU A 494 -5.08 -60.54 16.95
N PRO A 495 -4.94 -60.78 15.62
CA PRO A 495 -5.36 -59.86 14.57
C PRO A 495 -6.85 -59.47 14.58
N GLU A 496 -7.71 -60.35 15.08
CA GLU A 496 -9.17 -60.17 15.10
C GLU A 496 -9.63 -59.11 16.11
N ASN A 497 -8.85 -58.84 17.16
CA ASN A 497 -9.17 -57.85 18.19
C ASN A 497 -8.70 -56.43 17.85
N ARG A 498 -7.76 -56.27 16.90
CA ARG A 498 -7.24 -54.94 16.51
C ARG A 498 -8.28 -54.06 15.82
N LYS A 499 -9.09 -54.64 14.92
CA LYS A 499 -10.15 -53.90 14.21
C LYS A 499 -11.20 -53.32 15.16
N ILE A 500 -11.59 -54.09 16.18
CA ILE A 500 -12.59 -53.66 17.16
C ILE A 500 -12.02 -52.55 18.07
N ASP A 501 -10.75 -52.62 18.43
CA ASP A 501 -10.07 -51.58 19.22
C ASP A 501 -9.80 -50.28 18.43
N GLU A 502 -9.51 -50.40 17.14
CA GLU A 502 -9.36 -49.26 16.23
C GLU A 502 -10.70 -48.56 16.00
N GLU A 503 -11.79 -49.31 15.76
CA GLU A 503 -13.16 -48.78 15.64
C GLU A 503 -13.60 -48.10 16.94
N ARG A 504 -13.30 -48.69 18.11
CA ARG A 504 -13.56 -48.10 19.42
C ARG A 504 -12.81 -46.78 19.62
N THR A 505 -11.53 -46.73 19.23
CA THR A 505 -10.68 -45.55 19.38
C THR A 505 -11.16 -44.43 18.47
N ALA A 506 -11.44 -44.74 17.20
CA ALA A 506 -11.99 -43.80 16.23
C ALA A 506 -13.32 -43.21 16.71
N TRP A 507 -14.20 -44.02 17.30
CA TRP A 507 -15.46 -43.52 17.85
C TRP A 507 -15.24 -42.57 19.03
N LEU A 508 -14.34 -42.89 19.97
CA LEU A 508 -14.02 -42.01 21.11
C LEU A 508 -13.39 -40.68 20.66
N GLU A 509 -12.54 -40.72 19.63
CA GLU A 509 -11.94 -39.54 19.00
C GLU A 509 -12.97 -38.70 18.25
N GLU A 510 -13.93 -39.31 17.56
CA GLU A 510 -15.07 -38.63 16.96
C GLU A 510 -15.96 -37.94 18.00
N GLN A 511 -16.08 -38.51 19.22
CA GLN A 511 -16.74 -37.86 20.36
C GLN A 511 -15.90 -36.73 21.00
N GLY A 512 -14.74 -36.39 20.43
CA GLY A 512 -13.87 -35.31 20.87
C GLY A 512 -12.90 -35.68 21.98
N TYR A 513 -12.73 -36.98 22.27
CA TYR A 513 -11.76 -37.46 23.26
C TYR A 513 -10.44 -37.90 22.62
N LYS A 514 -9.31 -37.44 23.16
CA LYS A 514 -7.99 -37.98 22.83
C LYS A 514 -7.76 -39.28 23.58
N VAL A 515 -7.34 -40.34 22.90
CA VAL A 515 -7.06 -41.64 23.55
C VAL A 515 -5.57 -41.93 23.51
N ILE A 516 -4.95 -42.21 24.66
CA ILE A 516 -3.58 -42.71 24.75
C ILE A 516 -3.56 -44.05 25.46
N ARG A 517 -2.68 -44.96 25.02
CA ARG A 517 -2.58 -46.32 25.56
C ARG A 517 -1.19 -46.61 26.10
N PHE A 518 -1.13 -47.35 27.19
CA PHE A 518 0.11 -47.85 27.78
C PHE A 518 -0.02 -49.34 28.03
N THR A 519 1.07 -50.09 27.92
CA THR A 519 1.10 -51.49 28.32
C THR A 519 1.26 -51.61 29.84
N ASN A 520 0.76 -52.72 30.42
CA ASN A 520 1.00 -53.03 31.84
C ASN A 520 2.48 -52.95 32.24
N ASN A 521 3.40 -53.37 31.37
CA ASN A 521 4.83 -53.36 31.67
C ASN A 521 5.41 -51.94 31.69
N GLU A 522 4.98 -51.05 30.79
CA GLU A 522 5.43 -49.64 30.79
C GLU A 522 5.04 -48.91 32.07
N VAL A 523 3.81 -49.11 32.55
CA VAL A 523 3.33 -48.51 33.80
C VAL A 523 4.11 -49.05 35.01
N LEU A 524 4.41 -50.36 35.04
CA LEU A 524 5.11 -51.00 36.16
C LEU A 524 6.61 -50.72 36.18
N THR A 525 7.24 -50.53 35.02
CA THR A 525 8.70 -50.37 34.92
C THR A 525 9.15 -48.92 34.81
N ASN A 526 8.33 -48.01 34.25
CA ASN A 526 8.70 -46.62 34.05
C ASN A 526 7.49 -45.67 34.14
N LEU A 527 6.93 -45.57 35.34
CA LEU A 527 5.77 -44.72 35.62
C LEU A 527 6.03 -43.23 35.33
N GLU A 528 7.25 -42.74 35.57
CA GLU A 528 7.60 -41.33 35.38
C GLU A 528 7.47 -40.90 33.91
N ALA A 529 8.02 -41.70 32.99
CA ALA A 529 7.85 -41.46 31.55
C ALA A 529 6.39 -41.58 31.07
N VAL A 530 5.59 -42.44 31.71
CA VAL A 530 4.14 -42.53 31.45
C VAL A 530 3.43 -41.25 31.88
N LEU A 531 3.74 -40.72 33.07
CA LEU A 531 3.14 -39.48 33.58
C LEU A 531 3.55 -38.26 32.76
N GLU A 532 4.81 -38.16 32.32
CA GLU A 532 5.24 -37.08 31.41
C GLU A 532 4.46 -37.10 30.10
N LYS A 533 4.26 -38.28 29.51
CA LYS A 533 3.45 -38.42 28.29
C LYS A 533 2.01 -38.00 28.53
N ILE A 534 1.38 -38.42 29.63
CA ILE A 534 0.01 -38.01 29.98
C ILE A 534 -0.05 -36.48 30.16
N HIS A 535 0.93 -35.90 30.85
CA HIS A 535 1.00 -34.46 31.09
C HIS A 535 1.16 -33.65 29.80
N ALA A 536 2.03 -34.09 28.89
CA ALA A 536 2.19 -33.46 27.58
C ALA A 536 0.86 -33.45 26.79
N GLN A 537 0.05 -34.51 26.90
CA GLN A 537 -1.26 -34.57 26.24
C GLN A 537 -2.32 -33.71 26.91
N LEU A 538 -2.20 -33.39 28.21
CA LEU A 538 -3.11 -32.51 28.94
C LEU A 538 -2.91 -31.02 28.61
N ILE A 539 -1.71 -30.64 28.14
CA ILE A 539 -1.36 -29.25 27.77
C ILE A 539 -1.68 -28.96 26.29
N ALA A 540 -1.77 -29.99 25.45
CA ALA A 540 -2.11 -29.81 24.05
C ALA A 540 -3.59 -29.39 23.88
N PRO A 541 -3.90 -28.35 23.07
CA PRO A 541 -5.28 -27.96 22.83
C PRO A 541 -6.06 -29.09 22.12
N PRO A 542 -7.38 -29.24 22.38
CA PRO A 542 -8.19 -30.25 21.73
C PRO A 542 -8.25 -29.98 20.22
N LEU A 543 -7.93 -31.00 19.41
CA LEU A 543 -8.11 -30.98 17.98
C LEU A 543 -9.62 -30.94 17.67
N GLY A 544 -10.11 -29.80 17.19
CA GLY A 544 -11.45 -29.69 16.62
C GLY A 544 -12.13 -28.33 16.79
N ALA A 545 -11.72 -27.34 16.01
CA ALA A 545 -12.57 -26.20 15.62
C ALA A 545 -12.00 -25.52 14.36
N GLY A 546 -12.74 -25.52 13.26
CA GLY A 546 -12.47 -24.74 12.05
C GLY A 546 -12.16 -25.60 10.82
N GLY A 547 -12.92 -25.41 9.72
CA GLY A 547 -12.51 -25.93 8.41
C GLY A 547 -11.14 -25.35 8.07
N ALA A 548 -10.25 -26.17 7.52
CA ALA A 548 -8.85 -25.81 7.36
C ALA A 548 -8.68 -24.74 6.26
N GLY A 549 -8.79 -23.46 6.64
CA GLY A 549 -8.23 -22.35 5.87
C GLY A 549 -6.70 -22.44 5.85
N ALA A 550 -6.05 -21.77 4.89
CA ALA A 550 -4.60 -21.74 4.76
C ALA A 550 -3.89 -21.04 5.95
N GLY A 551 -4.65 -20.27 6.75
CA GLY A 551 -4.24 -19.57 7.97
C GLY A 551 -5.21 -18.45 8.31
N LYS A 552 -5.12 -17.90 9.53
CA LYS A 552 -5.94 -16.78 10.00
C LYS A 552 -5.10 -15.52 10.17
N ILE A 553 -5.56 -14.41 9.61
CA ILE A 553 -4.82 -13.15 9.55
C ILE A 553 -5.66 -12.04 10.16
N LEU A 554 -5.08 -11.28 11.09
CA LEU A 554 -5.71 -10.09 11.64
C LEU A 554 -5.20 -8.85 10.90
N MET A 555 -6.11 -8.01 10.42
CA MET A 555 -5.78 -6.76 9.73
C MET A 555 -6.29 -5.57 10.54
N ALA A 556 -5.47 -4.53 10.71
CA ALA A 556 -5.87 -3.31 11.41
C ALA A 556 -5.17 -2.07 10.83
N THR A 557 -5.90 -0.96 10.69
CA THR A 557 -5.28 0.36 10.56
C THR A 557 -4.98 0.88 11.97
N VAL A 558 -3.72 1.27 12.18
CA VAL A 558 -3.19 1.60 13.50
C VAL A 558 -3.90 2.79 14.16
N LYS A 559 -3.70 2.94 15.47
CA LYS A 559 -4.33 3.98 16.28
C LYS A 559 -4.16 5.37 15.67
N GLY A 560 -5.26 6.12 15.62
CA GLY A 560 -5.30 7.50 15.14
C GLY A 560 -5.24 7.67 13.62
N ASP A 561 -5.07 6.60 12.84
CA ASP A 561 -5.19 6.64 11.39
C ASP A 561 -6.55 6.08 10.93
N VAL A 562 -7.11 6.69 9.88
CA VAL A 562 -8.49 6.46 9.42
C VAL A 562 -8.57 5.87 8.02
N HIS A 563 -7.46 5.77 7.31
CA HIS A 563 -7.45 5.34 5.91
C HIS A 563 -7.29 3.82 5.81
N ASP A 564 -8.15 3.18 5.02
CA ASP A 564 -8.24 1.73 4.94
C ASP A 564 -8.36 1.15 3.53
N ILE A 565 -8.36 1.96 2.47
CA ILE A 565 -8.48 1.49 1.08
C ILE A 565 -7.46 0.37 0.79
N GLY A 566 -6.17 0.65 1.04
CA GLY A 566 -5.10 -0.34 0.85
C GLY A 566 -5.27 -1.58 1.73
N LYS A 567 -5.69 -1.42 3.00
CA LYS A 567 -5.96 -2.53 3.92
C LYS A 567 -7.08 -3.43 3.40
N ASN A 568 -8.18 -2.85 2.92
CA ASN A 568 -9.31 -3.60 2.39
C ASN A 568 -8.91 -4.38 1.13
N ILE A 569 -8.10 -3.77 0.25
CA ILE A 569 -7.54 -4.44 -0.92
C ILE A 569 -6.71 -5.67 -0.51
N VAL A 570 -5.73 -5.52 0.40
CA VAL A 570 -4.91 -6.64 0.89
C VAL A 570 -5.77 -7.73 1.53
N SER A 571 -6.77 -7.34 2.32
CA SER A 571 -7.69 -8.26 2.97
C SER A 571 -8.48 -9.10 1.96
N VAL A 572 -9.00 -8.47 0.90
CA VAL A 572 -9.72 -9.18 -0.17
C VAL A 572 -8.79 -10.14 -0.91
N VAL A 573 -7.59 -9.69 -1.28
CA VAL A 573 -6.61 -10.52 -2.00
C VAL A 573 -6.16 -11.72 -1.16
N LEU A 574 -5.93 -11.56 0.14
CA LEU A 574 -5.62 -12.68 1.03
C LEU A 574 -6.83 -13.62 1.21
N ALA A 575 -8.04 -13.10 1.35
CA ALA A 575 -9.24 -13.93 1.41
C ALA A 575 -9.44 -14.78 0.15
N CYS A 576 -9.10 -14.25 -1.03
CA CYS A 576 -9.09 -15.01 -2.29
C CYS A 576 -8.14 -16.21 -2.30
N ASN A 577 -7.12 -16.19 -1.43
CA ASN A 577 -6.12 -17.26 -1.28
C ASN A 577 -6.40 -18.17 -0.08
N ASN A 578 -7.67 -18.30 0.32
CA ASN A 578 -8.14 -19.18 1.40
C ASN A 578 -7.66 -18.81 2.81
N TYR A 579 -7.28 -17.56 3.04
CA TYR A 579 -6.98 -17.06 4.38
C TYR A 579 -8.25 -16.52 5.07
N GLU A 580 -8.43 -16.81 6.36
CA GLU A 580 -9.50 -16.23 7.17
C GLU A 580 -9.05 -14.84 7.66
N ILE A 581 -9.81 -13.79 7.32
CA ILE A 581 -9.44 -12.41 7.66
C ILE A 581 -10.28 -11.89 8.83
N VAL A 582 -9.61 -11.40 9.87
CA VAL A 582 -10.20 -10.67 11.00
C VAL A 582 -9.83 -9.19 10.87
N ASP A 583 -10.70 -8.39 10.25
CA ASP A 583 -10.49 -6.95 10.08
C ASP A 583 -11.04 -6.16 11.28
N LEU A 584 -10.16 -5.48 12.02
CA LEU A 584 -10.54 -4.67 13.18
C LEU A 584 -10.96 -3.24 12.83
N GLY A 585 -10.87 -2.86 11.55
CA GLY A 585 -11.18 -1.53 11.06
C GLY A 585 -10.04 -0.54 11.26
N VAL A 586 -10.40 0.70 11.60
CA VAL A 586 -9.48 1.85 11.70
C VAL A 586 -9.37 2.41 13.09
N MET A 587 -8.31 3.20 13.35
CA MET A 587 -7.99 3.77 14.65
C MET A 587 -7.89 2.72 15.77
N VAL A 588 -7.31 1.56 15.48
CA VAL A 588 -7.32 0.43 16.41
C VAL A 588 -6.11 0.52 17.36
N PRO A 589 -6.32 0.56 18.70
CA PRO A 589 -5.22 0.62 19.65
C PRO A 589 -4.46 -0.72 19.75
N PRO A 590 -3.15 -0.71 20.06
CA PRO A 590 -2.33 -1.93 20.14
C PRO A 590 -2.87 -3.00 21.09
N GLU A 591 -3.44 -2.59 22.23
CA GLU A 591 -4.00 -3.52 23.22
C GLU A 591 -5.17 -4.30 22.64
N LYS A 592 -6.03 -3.64 21.85
CA LYS A 592 -7.15 -4.29 21.17
C LYS A 592 -6.65 -5.23 20.06
N ILE A 593 -5.63 -4.83 19.31
CA ILE A 593 -5.03 -5.67 18.27
C ILE A 593 -4.51 -6.98 18.87
N ILE A 594 -3.73 -6.89 19.94
CA ILE A 594 -3.16 -8.08 20.61
C ILE A 594 -4.27 -8.91 21.27
N ALA A 595 -5.23 -8.27 21.96
CA ALA A 595 -6.34 -8.99 22.59
C ALA A 595 -7.18 -9.76 21.57
N SER A 596 -7.55 -9.13 20.45
CA SER A 596 -8.30 -9.78 19.38
C SER A 596 -7.48 -10.85 18.66
N ALA A 597 -6.17 -10.66 18.48
CA ALA A 597 -5.29 -11.69 17.93
C ALA A 597 -5.26 -12.95 18.79
N ILE A 598 -5.22 -12.78 20.12
CA ILE A 598 -5.30 -13.90 21.08
C ILE A 598 -6.69 -14.54 21.04
N GLU A 599 -7.75 -13.73 21.10
CA GLU A 599 -9.14 -14.22 21.08
C GLU A 599 -9.43 -15.09 19.84
N HIS A 600 -8.97 -14.64 18.67
CA HIS A 600 -9.25 -15.30 17.40
C HIS A 600 -8.22 -16.39 17.05
N ASN A 601 -7.15 -16.54 17.82
CA ASN A 601 -5.99 -17.40 17.53
C ASN A 601 -5.44 -17.16 16.13
N VAL A 602 -5.00 -15.94 15.84
CA VAL A 602 -4.48 -15.58 14.51
C VAL A 602 -3.04 -16.07 14.30
N ASP A 603 -2.73 -16.42 13.07
CA ASP A 603 -1.40 -16.86 12.64
C ASP A 603 -0.53 -15.70 12.16
N VAL A 604 -1.13 -14.57 11.75
CA VAL A 604 -0.42 -13.38 11.25
C VAL A 604 -1.07 -12.05 11.68
N ILE A 605 -0.21 -11.13 12.14
CA ILE A 605 -0.31 -9.67 12.29
C ILE A 605 -0.30 -8.82 11.01
N GLY A 606 -1.34 -8.12 10.56
CA GLY A 606 -1.23 -7.12 9.47
C GLY A 606 -1.57 -5.70 9.91
N LEU A 607 -0.63 -4.76 9.75
CA LEU A 607 -0.80 -3.34 10.10
C LEU A 607 -0.76 -2.42 8.88
N SER A 608 -1.65 -1.43 8.87
CA SER A 608 -1.72 -0.39 7.84
C SER A 608 -1.59 1.02 8.43
N GLY A 609 -0.90 1.92 7.71
CA GLY A 609 -0.79 3.34 8.04
C GLY A 609 -0.54 4.23 6.81
N LEU A 610 -1.16 5.40 6.77
CA LEU A 610 -1.05 6.43 5.73
C LEU A 610 -0.25 7.65 6.18
N ILE A 611 -0.33 8.05 7.44
CA ILE A 611 0.36 9.26 7.95
C ILE A 611 1.63 8.92 8.74
N THR A 612 2.52 9.89 8.94
CA THR A 612 3.81 9.63 9.60
C THR A 612 3.69 9.22 11.07
N PRO A 613 2.72 9.72 11.89
CA PRO A 613 2.54 9.26 13.27
C PRO A 613 2.19 7.76 13.36
N SER A 614 1.60 7.18 12.31
CA SER A 614 1.23 5.76 12.24
C SER A 614 2.46 4.85 12.35
N LEU A 615 3.64 5.32 11.95
CA LEU A 615 4.88 4.55 12.08
C LEU A 615 5.29 4.32 13.54
N ASP A 616 5.10 5.32 14.40
CA ASP A 616 5.41 5.19 15.83
C ASP A 616 4.45 4.21 16.53
N GLU A 617 3.18 4.19 16.13
CA GLU A 617 2.19 3.23 16.62
C GLU A 617 2.57 1.79 16.23
N MET A 618 3.12 1.57 15.02
CA MET A 618 3.64 0.26 14.61
C MET A 618 4.85 -0.16 15.45
N VAL A 619 5.77 0.76 15.74
CA VAL A 619 6.91 0.53 16.63
C VAL A 619 6.44 0.19 18.06
N HIS A 620 5.44 0.92 18.57
CA HIS A 620 4.90 0.70 19.90
C HIS A 620 4.22 -0.67 20.02
N LEU A 621 3.43 -1.05 19.03
CA LEU A 621 2.80 -2.37 18.97
C LEU A 621 3.85 -3.50 18.92
N ALA A 622 4.91 -3.35 18.12
CA ALA A 622 6.00 -4.34 18.07
C ALA A 622 6.67 -4.52 19.45
N LYS A 623 6.95 -3.42 20.17
CA LYS A 623 7.45 -3.46 21.56
C LYS A 623 6.48 -4.16 22.51
N GLU A 624 5.18 -3.90 22.36
CA GLU A 624 4.16 -4.47 23.22
C GLU A 624 3.98 -5.98 22.97
N MET A 625 4.04 -6.42 21.71
CA MET A 625 4.07 -7.83 21.35
C MET A 625 5.29 -8.54 21.95
N GLU A 626 6.48 -7.93 21.91
CA GLU A 626 7.68 -8.47 22.56
C GLU A 626 7.52 -8.55 24.08
N ARG A 627 7.00 -7.48 24.71
CA ARG A 627 6.76 -7.41 26.16
C ARG A 627 5.81 -8.52 26.64
N GLN A 628 4.79 -8.85 25.84
CA GLN A 628 3.85 -9.93 26.12
C GLN A 628 4.34 -11.31 25.63
N ASN A 629 5.55 -11.39 25.08
CA ASN A 629 6.14 -12.61 24.50
C ASN A 629 5.22 -13.27 23.46
N PHE A 630 4.48 -12.44 22.70
CA PHE A 630 3.62 -12.90 21.63
C PHE A 630 4.48 -13.38 20.45
N LYS A 631 4.06 -14.44 19.75
CA LYS A 631 4.93 -15.16 18.77
C LYS A 631 4.49 -15.06 17.31
N VAL A 632 3.43 -14.31 17.05
CA VAL A 632 2.84 -14.17 15.71
C VAL A 632 3.68 -13.23 14.84
N PRO A 633 4.01 -13.58 13.58
CA PRO A 633 4.67 -12.67 12.64
C PRO A 633 3.89 -11.38 12.39
N LEU A 634 4.61 -10.31 12.04
CA LEU A 634 4.05 -8.98 11.80
C LEU A 634 4.31 -8.50 10.37
N LEU A 635 3.26 -8.15 9.64
CA LEU A 635 3.29 -7.51 8.33
C LEU A 635 3.04 -6.02 8.50
N ILE A 636 3.89 -5.22 7.86
CA ILE A 636 3.87 -3.77 7.87
C ILE A 636 3.59 -3.28 6.45
N GLY A 637 2.55 -2.45 6.27
CA GLY A 637 2.20 -1.85 4.99
C GLY A 637 1.50 -0.50 5.11
N GLY A 638 1.26 0.14 3.97
CA GLY A 638 0.64 1.47 3.87
C GLY A 638 1.61 2.55 3.37
N ALA A 639 1.09 3.72 2.96
CA ALA A 639 1.82 4.69 2.13
C ALA A 639 3.08 5.28 2.79
N THR A 640 3.10 5.45 4.11
CA THR A 640 4.26 5.97 4.85
C THR A 640 5.28 4.89 5.23
N THR A 641 4.92 3.62 5.07
CA THR A 641 5.80 2.50 5.43
C THR A 641 6.87 2.25 4.38
N SER A 642 8.02 1.75 4.80
CA SER A 642 9.10 1.35 3.89
C SER A 642 9.93 0.23 4.47
N LYS A 643 10.61 -0.53 3.61
CA LYS A 643 11.58 -1.56 4.02
C LYS A 643 12.67 -0.97 4.90
N ALA A 644 13.12 0.25 4.59
CA ALA A 644 14.14 0.94 5.36
C ALA A 644 13.66 1.25 6.79
N HIS A 645 12.49 1.89 6.94
CA HIS A 645 11.94 2.19 8.25
C HIS A 645 11.65 0.91 9.05
N THR A 646 11.07 -0.10 8.40
CA THR A 646 10.75 -1.39 9.04
C THR A 646 12.00 -2.09 9.55
N ALA A 647 13.03 -2.23 8.71
CA ALA A 647 14.27 -2.89 9.09
C ALA A 647 15.05 -2.13 10.17
N VAL A 648 14.99 -0.79 10.20
CA VAL A 648 15.79 0.04 11.12
C VAL A 648 15.07 0.33 12.45
N LYS A 649 13.74 0.48 12.45
CA LYS A 649 12.99 0.97 13.63
C LYS A 649 11.99 -0.02 14.20
N ILE A 650 11.32 -0.83 13.38
CA ILE A 650 10.26 -1.75 13.83
C ILE A 650 10.84 -3.13 14.15
N ASP A 651 11.53 -3.75 13.20
CA ASP A 651 12.12 -5.09 13.31
C ASP A 651 13.02 -5.31 14.55
N PRO A 652 13.85 -4.33 14.98
CA PRO A 652 14.67 -4.49 16.19
C PRO A 652 13.86 -4.57 17.49
N GLN A 653 12.60 -4.15 17.48
CA GLN A 653 11.77 -4.11 18.68
C GLN A 653 11.04 -5.42 18.94
N TYR A 654 11.07 -6.36 18.00
CA TYR A 654 10.31 -7.61 18.07
C TYR A 654 11.13 -8.80 17.61
N SER A 655 11.20 -9.85 18.43
CA SER A 655 12.05 -11.02 18.19
C SER A 655 11.58 -11.90 17.04
N GLN A 656 10.28 -11.88 16.70
CA GLN A 656 9.74 -12.66 15.60
C GLN A 656 9.85 -11.91 14.27
N ALA A 657 9.48 -12.58 13.17
CA ALA A 657 9.55 -12.00 11.84
C ALA A 657 8.66 -10.75 11.72
N VAL A 658 9.27 -9.65 11.27
CA VAL A 658 8.60 -8.44 10.83
C VAL A 658 8.88 -8.28 9.34
N VAL A 659 7.86 -8.10 8.52
CA VAL A 659 8.00 -8.04 7.06
C VAL A 659 7.29 -6.81 6.51
N HIS A 660 8.03 -5.95 5.83
CA HIS A 660 7.45 -4.87 5.02
C HIS A 660 6.91 -5.44 3.72
N VAL A 661 5.65 -5.12 3.41
CA VAL A 661 4.96 -5.55 2.20
C VAL A 661 4.52 -4.30 1.42
N ASN A 662 4.91 -4.23 0.15
CA ASN A 662 4.68 -3.05 -0.69
C ASN A 662 3.25 -2.95 -1.23
N ASP A 663 2.64 -4.09 -1.55
CA ASP A 663 1.41 -4.18 -2.32
C ASP A 663 0.66 -5.48 -2.00
N ALA A 664 -0.59 -5.60 -2.49
CA ALA A 664 -1.46 -6.72 -2.16
C ALA A 664 -1.01 -8.04 -2.78
N SER A 665 -0.41 -7.98 -3.98
CA SER A 665 0.09 -9.18 -4.66
C SER A 665 1.19 -9.87 -3.87
N ARG A 666 2.12 -9.09 -3.33
CA ARG A 666 3.26 -9.58 -2.56
C ARG A 666 2.85 -10.09 -1.19
N ALA A 667 1.76 -9.59 -0.63
CA ALA A 667 1.20 -10.06 0.64
C ALA A 667 0.89 -11.56 0.60
N VAL A 668 0.35 -12.06 -0.53
CA VAL A 668 0.00 -13.48 -0.70
C VAL A 668 1.23 -14.38 -0.57
N THR A 669 2.29 -14.05 -1.31
CA THR A 669 3.54 -14.83 -1.31
C THR A 669 4.19 -14.80 0.07
N VAL A 670 4.30 -13.62 0.68
CA VAL A 670 4.91 -13.44 2.00
C VAL A 670 4.17 -14.23 3.08
N VAL A 671 2.83 -14.16 3.10
CA VAL A 671 2.03 -14.93 4.07
C VAL A 671 2.18 -16.43 3.83
N GLY A 672 2.16 -16.87 2.57
CA GLY A 672 2.37 -18.28 2.22
C GLY A 672 3.69 -18.82 2.76
N ASP A 673 4.78 -18.10 2.51
CA ASP A 673 6.12 -18.46 2.99
C ASP A 673 6.22 -18.40 4.54
N LEU A 674 5.51 -17.49 5.19
CA LEU A 674 5.48 -17.38 6.66
C LEU A 674 4.74 -18.54 7.35
N LEU A 675 3.78 -19.16 6.66
CA LEU A 675 2.91 -20.21 7.20
C LEU A 675 3.25 -21.63 6.72
N GLN A 676 4.10 -21.76 5.69
CA GLN A 676 4.52 -23.06 5.16
C GLN A 676 5.39 -23.84 6.17
N LYS A 677 4.88 -24.95 6.70
CA LYS A 677 5.48 -25.67 7.84
C LYS A 677 6.93 -26.12 7.62
N GLU A 678 7.30 -26.46 6.39
CA GLU A 678 8.61 -27.01 6.06
C GLU A 678 9.69 -25.92 5.90
N THR A 679 9.29 -24.71 5.49
CA THR A 679 10.20 -23.64 5.06
C THR A 679 10.09 -22.39 5.93
N SER A 680 9.02 -22.23 6.72
CA SER A 680 8.72 -20.99 7.45
C SER A 680 9.83 -20.56 8.39
N ASP A 681 10.47 -21.50 9.08
CA ASP A 681 11.53 -21.17 10.05
C ASP A 681 12.79 -20.67 9.34
N ALA A 682 13.12 -21.27 8.19
CA ALA A 682 14.23 -20.82 7.35
C ALA A 682 13.93 -19.44 6.75
N TYR A 683 12.69 -19.22 6.29
CA TYR A 683 12.25 -17.96 5.72
C TYR A 683 12.23 -16.81 6.73
N LYS A 684 11.64 -17.04 7.92
CA LYS A 684 11.65 -16.07 9.03
C LYS A 684 13.07 -15.67 9.41
N LYS A 685 13.99 -16.65 9.43
CA LYS A 685 15.41 -16.40 9.70
C LYS A 685 16.09 -15.61 8.58
N SER A 686 15.84 -15.95 7.32
CA SER A 686 16.43 -15.23 6.19
C SER A 686 15.98 -13.78 6.14
N ILE A 687 14.72 -13.48 6.48
CA ILE A 687 14.24 -12.09 6.56
C ILE A 687 14.99 -11.29 7.62
N LYS A 688 15.19 -11.87 8.82
CA LYS A 688 15.97 -11.23 9.88
C LYS A 688 17.40 -10.97 9.44
N GLU A 689 18.05 -11.96 8.84
CA GLU A 689 19.41 -11.82 8.30
C GLU A 689 19.48 -10.73 7.20
N ASP A 690 18.49 -10.68 6.30
CA ASP A 690 18.38 -9.66 5.26
C ASP A 690 18.21 -8.25 5.85
N TYR A 691 17.40 -8.11 6.89
CA TYR A 691 17.17 -6.84 7.57
C TYR A 691 18.38 -6.41 8.38
N ASP A 692 19.10 -7.33 9.02
CA ASP A 692 20.37 -7.05 9.70
C ASP A 692 21.42 -6.56 8.70
N VAL A 693 21.58 -7.25 7.56
CA VAL A 693 22.51 -6.83 6.49
C VAL A 693 22.10 -5.49 5.89
N PHE A 694 20.80 -5.27 5.66
CA PHE A 694 20.29 -4.02 5.15
C PHE A 694 20.55 -2.87 6.14
N ARG A 695 20.25 -3.07 7.42
CA ARG A 695 20.47 -2.10 8.51
C ARG A 695 21.94 -1.75 8.62
N ASP A 696 22.81 -2.75 8.63
CA ASP A 696 24.27 -2.56 8.62
C ASP A 696 24.74 -1.72 7.45
N LYS A 697 24.26 -2.03 6.23
CA LYS A 697 24.61 -1.28 5.02
C LYS A 697 24.04 0.12 5.05
N PHE A 698 22.81 0.30 5.53
CA PHE A 698 22.14 1.59 5.63
C PHE A 698 22.89 2.50 6.58
N LEU A 699 23.24 2.01 7.78
CA LEU A 699 24.03 2.74 8.78
C LEU A 699 25.46 3.04 8.28
N LYS A 700 26.07 2.16 7.47
CA LYS A 700 27.39 2.38 6.85
C LYS A 700 27.36 3.29 5.61
N ARG A 701 26.23 3.37 4.89
CA ARG A 701 26.01 4.21 3.69
C ARG A 701 25.71 5.67 4.01
N SER A 702 25.47 5.99 5.27
CA SER A 702 25.43 7.36 5.76
C SER A 702 26.80 8.01 5.53
N VAL A 703 27.07 8.48 4.31
CA VAL A 703 28.02 9.57 4.10
C VAL A 703 27.59 10.63 5.11
N LYS A 704 28.49 11.02 6.02
CA LYS A 704 28.23 12.09 6.98
C LYS A 704 27.83 13.33 6.18
N LYS A 705 26.52 13.52 6.01
CA LYS A 705 25.96 14.73 5.45
C LYS A 705 26.23 15.79 6.50
N GLU A 706 26.91 16.85 6.11
CA GLU A 706 27.07 18.00 6.98
C GLU A 706 25.76 18.79 6.98
N TYR A 707 25.35 19.22 8.17
CA TYR A 707 24.18 20.06 8.38
C TYR A 707 24.66 21.40 8.95
N LYS A 708 23.93 22.45 8.61
CA LYS A 708 24.11 23.80 9.13
C LYS A 708 23.34 23.94 10.44
N SER A 709 23.86 24.76 11.33
CA SER A 709 23.05 25.27 12.44
C SER A 709 21.83 26.04 11.90
N ILE A 710 20.75 26.12 12.68
CA ILE A 710 19.54 26.86 12.30
C ILE A 710 19.86 28.34 12.01
N GLU A 711 20.81 28.92 12.74
CA GLU A 711 21.27 30.30 12.55
C GLU A 711 21.99 30.51 11.21
N GLU A 712 22.81 29.55 10.79
CA GLU A 712 23.47 29.57 9.47
C GLU A 712 22.46 29.35 8.34
N ALA A 713 21.49 28.44 8.53
CA ALA A 713 20.41 28.22 7.57
C ALA A 713 19.55 29.49 7.40
N ARG A 714 19.19 30.18 8.49
CA ARG A 714 18.46 31.46 8.46
C ARG A 714 19.23 32.55 7.71
N LYS A 715 20.55 32.63 7.88
CA LYS A 715 21.41 33.57 7.12
C LYS A 715 21.39 33.29 5.61
N ASN A 716 21.23 32.03 5.22
CA ASN A 716 21.15 31.56 3.83
C ASN A 716 19.70 31.36 3.33
N LYS A 717 18.71 32.00 3.96
CA LYS A 717 17.31 31.96 3.52
C LYS A 717 17.10 32.45 2.10
N PHE A 718 16.00 32.03 1.47
CA PHE A 718 15.63 32.55 0.16
C PHE A 718 15.29 34.04 0.26
N LYS A 719 15.91 34.85 -0.59
CA LYS A 719 15.74 36.31 -0.57
C LYS A 719 14.85 36.76 -1.73
N ILE A 720 13.76 37.42 -1.39
CA ILE A 720 12.90 38.13 -2.34
C ILE A 720 13.18 39.62 -2.20
N ASP A 721 13.29 40.30 -3.33
CA ASP A 721 13.35 41.76 -3.35
C ASP A 721 11.94 42.33 -3.11
N TRP A 722 11.64 42.62 -1.84
CA TRP A 722 10.33 43.10 -1.41
C TRP A 722 10.00 44.52 -1.87
N ASP A 723 11.00 45.29 -2.32
CA ASP A 723 10.76 46.63 -2.87
C ASP A 723 10.17 46.56 -4.28
N SER A 724 10.56 45.57 -5.07
CA SER A 724 10.03 45.31 -6.41
C SER A 724 8.92 44.26 -6.47
N ALA A 725 8.72 43.50 -5.40
CA ALA A 725 7.66 42.49 -5.30
C ALA A 725 6.26 43.12 -5.40
N GLN A 726 5.43 42.58 -6.28
CA GLN A 726 4.02 42.95 -6.38
C GLN A 726 3.19 42.06 -5.46
N ILE A 727 2.77 42.61 -4.33
CA ILE A 727 1.85 41.97 -3.39
C ILE A 727 0.42 42.38 -3.74
N LYS A 728 -0.42 41.39 -4.02
CA LYS A 728 -1.85 41.59 -4.31
C LYS A 728 -2.66 41.32 -3.04
N GLU A 729 -3.36 42.34 -2.58
CA GLU A 729 -4.37 42.21 -1.53
C GLU A 729 -5.55 41.34 -2.01
N PRO A 730 -6.00 40.38 -1.20
CA PRO A 730 -7.21 39.62 -1.45
C PRO A 730 -8.43 40.51 -1.70
N ASN A 731 -9.27 40.13 -2.65
CA ASN A 731 -10.54 40.84 -2.89
C ASN A 731 -11.52 40.64 -1.72
N GLU A 732 -11.44 39.50 -1.03
CA GLU A 732 -12.27 39.16 0.13
C GLU A 732 -11.43 38.58 1.28
N LEU A 733 -11.21 39.39 2.32
CA LEU A 733 -10.58 38.95 3.58
C LEU A 733 -11.60 38.30 4.53
N GLY A 734 -11.10 37.50 5.47
CA GLY A 734 -11.90 36.79 6.46
C GLY A 734 -12.18 35.35 6.08
N ILE A 735 -13.12 34.73 6.79
CA ILE A 735 -13.49 33.30 6.65
C ILE A 735 -14.73 33.18 5.78
N GLN A 736 -14.71 32.23 4.85
CA GLN A 736 -15.81 31.90 3.95
C GLN A 736 -16.17 30.42 4.14
N ILE A 737 -17.48 30.14 4.19
CA ILE A 737 -18.02 28.80 4.43
C ILE A 737 -18.85 28.37 3.22
N ILE A 738 -18.64 27.14 2.79
CA ILE A 738 -19.37 26.46 1.73
C ILE A 738 -20.05 25.25 2.38
N GLU A 739 -21.32 25.38 2.77
CA GLU A 739 -22.04 24.32 3.49
C GLU A 739 -22.58 23.21 2.57
N ASN A 740 -22.76 23.52 1.28
CA ASN A 740 -23.32 22.58 0.31
C ASN A 740 -22.85 22.93 -1.11
N LEU A 741 -21.65 22.47 -1.48
CA LEU A 741 -21.20 22.58 -2.86
C LEU A 741 -21.92 21.54 -3.73
N ASP A 742 -22.36 21.96 -4.92
CA ASP A 742 -22.80 21.04 -5.95
C ASP A 742 -21.63 20.21 -6.48
N LEU A 743 -21.67 18.90 -6.22
CA LEU A 743 -20.64 17.95 -6.61
C LEU A 743 -20.41 17.89 -8.12
N GLU A 744 -21.42 18.25 -8.95
CA GLU A 744 -21.25 18.27 -10.41
C GLU A 744 -20.13 19.24 -10.84
N LYS A 745 -19.90 20.31 -10.07
CA LYS A 745 -18.83 21.28 -10.35
C LYS A 745 -17.43 20.70 -10.18
N LEU A 746 -17.29 19.61 -9.42
CA LEU A 746 -16.00 19.00 -9.11
C LEU A 746 -15.56 18.00 -10.18
N VAL A 747 -16.49 17.48 -11.00
CA VAL A 747 -16.22 16.38 -11.94
C VAL A 747 -15.10 16.75 -12.92
N ASP A 748 -15.08 17.99 -13.40
CA ASP A 748 -14.07 18.49 -14.35
C ASP A 748 -12.70 18.72 -13.72
N PHE A 749 -12.59 18.66 -12.39
CA PHE A 749 -11.36 18.87 -11.63
C PHE A 749 -10.77 17.55 -11.08
N ILE A 750 -11.38 16.40 -11.39
CA ILE A 750 -10.87 15.11 -10.94
C ILE A 750 -9.59 14.76 -11.69
N ASP A 751 -8.52 14.49 -10.95
CA ASP A 751 -7.38 13.70 -11.43
C ASP A 751 -7.67 12.21 -11.24
N TRP A 752 -7.88 11.51 -12.35
CA TRP A 752 -8.16 10.07 -12.39
C TRP A 752 -6.89 9.21 -12.27
N THR A 753 -5.70 9.77 -12.41
CA THR A 753 -4.45 9.01 -12.33
C THR A 753 -4.28 8.30 -10.98
N PRO A 754 -4.48 8.97 -9.82
CA PRO A 754 -4.39 8.30 -8.53
C PRO A 754 -5.56 7.35 -8.25
N PHE A 755 -6.70 7.52 -8.93
CA PHE A 755 -7.79 6.55 -8.88
C PHE A 755 -7.33 5.20 -9.43
N PHE A 756 -6.76 5.16 -10.64
CA PHE A 756 -6.22 3.91 -11.21
C PHE A 756 -5.09 3.31 -10.38
N ARG A 757 -4.19 4.14 -9.84
CA ARG A 757 -3.12 3.68 -8.94
C ARG A 757 -3.66 3.01 -7.68
N SER A 758 -4.76 3.52 -7.12
CA SER A 758 -5.42 2.90 -5.95
C SER A 758 -5.96 1.50 -6.25
N TRP A 759 -6.19 1.20 -7.53
CA TRP A 759 -6.61 -0.10 -8.04
C TRP A 759 -5.46 -0.92 -8.65
N GLU A 760 -4.21 -0.59 -8.32
CA GLU A 760 -2.99 -1.25 -8.84
C GLU A 760 -2.92 -1.26 -10.39
N LEU A 761 -3.55 -0.28 -11.04
CA LEU A 761 -3.43 -0.02 -12.47
C LEU A 761 -2.47 1.14 -12.70
N HIS A 762 -1.28 0.82 -13.20
CA HIS A 762 -0.21 1.79 -13.43
C HIS A 762 -0.32 2.40 -14.83
N GLY A 763 -0.37 3.73 -14.89
CA GLY A 763 -0.49 4.50 -16.12
C GLY A 763 -1.08 5.88 -15.82
N LYS A 764 -0.92 6.83 -16.75
CA LYS A 764 -1.50 8.18 -16.64
C LYS A 764 -2.85 8.21 -17.36
N TYR A 765 -3.85 8.84 -16.77
CA TYR A 765 -5.12 9.10 -17.47
C TYR A 765 -4.96 10.31 -18.42
N PRO A 766 -5.56 10.29 -19.64
CA PRO A 766 -6.43 9.26 -20.20
C PRO A 766 -5.70 8.12 -20.93
N ASP A 767 -4.38 8.21 -21.13
CA ASP A 767 -3.59 7.25 -21.93
C ASP A 767 -3.78 5.80 -21.47
N ILE A 768 -3.91 5.58 -20.16
CA ILE A 768 -4.14 4.28 -19.53
C ILE A 768 -5.38 3.56 -20.08
N LEU A 769 -6.41 4.27 -20.54
CA LEU A 769 -7.62 3.67 -21.11
C LEU A 769 -7.35 2.96 -22.45
N THR A 770 -6.33 3.42 -23.18
CA THR A 770 -5.92 2.86 -24.47
C THR A 770 -4.66 2.00 -24.36
N ASP A 771 -4.21 1.74 -23.13
CA ASP A 771 -3.04 0.90 -22.89
C ASP A 771 -3.26 -0.53 -23.42
N ASN A 772 -2.23 -1.11 -24.03
CA ASN A 772 -2.36 -2.41 -24.70
C ASN A 772 -2.44 -3.59 -23.72
N VAL A 773 -2.03 -3.40 -22.46
CA VAL A 773 -1.99 -4.43 -21.43
C VAL A 773 -3.16 -4.25 -20.45
N VAL A 774 -3.31 -3.04 -19.90
CA VAL A 774 -4.32 -2.74 -18.88
C VAL A 774 -5.52 -1.95 -19.40
N GLY A 775 -5.50 -1.46 -20.64
CA GLY A 775 -6.48 -0.46 -21.10
C GLY A 775 -7.91 -0.95 -21.17
N ALA A 776 -8.13 -2.21 -21.52
CA ALA A 776 -9.47 -2.80 -21.46
C ALA A 776 -10.03 -2.79 -20.02
N GLN A 777 -9.22 -3.16 -19.05
CA GLN A 777 -9.59 -3.23 -17.63
C GLN A 777 -9.68 -1.84 -17.00
N ALA A 778 -8.80 -0.92 -17.37
CA ALA A 778 -8.88 0.48 -16.98
C ALA A 778 -10.16 1.12 -17.51
N THR A 779 -10.54 0.83 -18.76
CA THR A 779 -11.80 1.29 -19.35
C THR A 779 -13.01 0.73 -18.61
N GLU A 780 -13.05 -0.58 -18.33
CA GLU A 780 -14.14 -1.20 -17.57
C GLU A 780 -14.26 -0.61 -16.15
N LEU A 781 -13.14 -0.47 -15.43
CA LEU A 781 -13.11 0.14 -14.10
C LEU A 781 -13.59 1.60 -14.14
N PHE A 782 -13.18 2.34 -15.17
CA PHE A 782 -13.59 3.73 -15.36
C PHE A 782 -15.08 3.85 -15.64
N GLU A 783 -15.64 2.98 -16.47
CA GLU A 783 -17.08 2.93 -16.74
C GLU A 783 -17.89 2.65 -15.46
N ASP A 784 -17.44 1.69 -14.63
CA ASP A 784 -18.06 1.40 -13.34
C ASP A 784 -17.97 2.60 -12.38
N ALA A 785 -16.81 3.27 -12.32
CA ALA A 785 -16.60 4.47 -11.53
C ALA A 785 -17.51 5.62 -11.97
N GLN A 786 -17.64 5.84 -13.28
CA GLN A 786 -18.52 6.85 -13.87
C GLN A 786 -20.00 6.55 -13.58
N ALA A 787 -20.41 5.28 -13.66
CA ALA A 787 -21.77 4.86 -13.33
C ALA A 787 -22.10 5.11 -11.86
N MET A 788 -21.19 4.76 -10.94
CA MET A 788 -21.36 5.02 -9.51
C MET A 788 -21.34 6.52 -9.20
N LEU A 789 -20.40 7.27 -9.78
CA LEU A 789 -20.32 8.73 -9.63
C LEU A 789 -21.63 9.39 -10.06
N LYS A 790 -22.17 9.00 -11.23
CA LYS A 790 -23.46 9.51 -11.71
C LYS A 790 -24.59 9.25 -10.71
N LYS A 791 -24.64 8.07 -10.11
CA LYS A 791 -25.63 7.74 -9.08
C LYS A 791 -25.47 8.62 -7.84
N VAL A 792 -24.24 8.78 -7.35
CA VAL A 792 -23.90 9.62 -6.20
C VAL A 792 -24.35 11.07 -6.43
N LEU A 793 -24.12 11.61 -7.63
CA LEU A 793 -24.53 12.97 -8.02
C LEU A 793 -26.06 13.11 -8.08
N GLN A 794 -26.74 12.18 -8.76
CA GLN A 794 -28.20 12.22 -8.94
C GLN A 794 -28.98 12.06 -7.64
N GLU A 795 -28.56 11.13 -6.80
CA GLU A 795 -29.21 10.82 -5.53
C GLU A 795 -28.70 11.71 -4.38
N LYS A 796 -27.68 12.55 -4.63
CA LYS A 796 -27.03 13.43 -3.63
C LYS A 796 -26.60 12.66 -2.37
N GLN A 797 -25.97 11.50 -2.59
CA GLN A 797 -25.63 10.57 -1.50
C GLN A 797 -24.45 11.06 -0.64
N LEU A 798 -23.63 11.96 -1.19
CA LEU A 798 -22.48 12.58 -0.52
C LEU A 798 -22.69 14.08 -0.36
N GLN A 799 -22.15 14.65 0.72
CA GLN A 799 -22.21 16.09 0.98
C GLN A 799 -20.82 16.73 0.91
N ALA A 800 -20.68 17.80 0.12
CA ALA A 800 -19.45 18.57 -0.02
C ALA A 800 -19.51 19.85 0.82
N LYS A 801 -18.58 19.96 1.77
CA LYS A 801 -18.41 21.13 2.64
C LYS A 801 -16.99 21.66 2.56
N GLY A 802 -16.85 22.97 2.57
CA GLY A 802 -15.56 23.64 2.52
C GLY A 802 -15.55 24.87 3.42
N ILE A 803 -14.40 25.17 3.98
CA ILE A 803 -14.12 26.40 4.72
C ILE A 803 -12.74 26.88 4.33
N PHE A 804 -12.60 28.16 4.08
CA PHE A 804 -11.30 28.79 3.84
C PHE A 804 -11.29 30.18 4.43
N GLY A 805 -10.11 30.75 4.58
CA GLY A 805 -9.96 32.13 4.98
C GLY A 805 -8.70 32.76 4.42
N LEU A 806 -8.78 34.06 4.14
CA LEU A 806 -7.68 34.88 3.66
C LEU A 806 -7.40 35.99 4.68
N PHE A 807 -6.14 36.13 5.07
CA PHE A 807 -5.75 36.94 6.22
C PHE A 807 -4.53 37.80 5.90
N PRO A 808 -4.46 39.04 6.44
CA PRO A 808 -3.21 39.78 6.46
C PRO A 808 -2.17 38.99 7.27
N ALA A 809 -0.97 38.84 6.73
CA ALA A 809 0.10 38.09 7.37
C ALA A 809 1.48 38.66 7.04
N ASN A 810 2.42 38.44 7.95
CA ASN A 810 3.81 38.81 7.76
C ASN A 810 4.74 37.79 8.41
N THR A 811 5.94 37.64 7.84
CA THR A 811 6.96 36.81 8.45
C THR A 811 7.58 37.51 9.65
N VAL A 812 7.69 36.79 10.77
CA VAL A 812 8.35 37.20 12.01
C VAL A 812 9.35 36.12 12.44
N ASN A 813 10.35 36.49 13.25
CA ASN A 813 11.36 35.54 13.76
C ASN A 813 12.03 34.67 12.67
N ASP A 814 12.19 35.21 11.46
CA ASP A 814 12.67 34.53 10.23
C ASP A 814 11.80 33.40 9.66
N ASP A 815 11.16 32.58 10.51
CA ASP A 815 10.53 31.31 10.10
C ASP A 815 9.03 31.21 10.45
N ASP A 816 8.46 32.19 11.15
CA ASP A 816 7.05 32.20 11.54
C ASP A 816 6.23 33.10 10.62
N ILE A 817 4.99 32.71 10.34
CA ILE A 817 4.04 33.56 9.62
C ILE A 817 2.99 34.03 10.61
N GLU A 818 3.10 35.26 11.09
CA GLU A 818 2.12 35.89 11.96
C GLU A 818 0.87 36.23 11.14
N VAL A 819 -0.29 35.73 11.57
CA VAL A 819 -1.59 35.99 10.96
C VAL A 819 -2.32 37.02 11.81
N ALA A 820 -2.65 38.15 11.20
CA ALA A 820 -3.47 39.17 11.82
C ALA A 820 -4.96 38.89 11.55
N PRO A 821 -5.85 39.20 12.50
CA PRO A 821 -7.28 39.21 12.23
C PRO A 821 -7.57 40.17 11.07
N PRO A 822 -8.57 39.88 10.22
CA PRO A 822 -8.96 40.81 9.18
C PRO A 822 -9.42 42.12 9.84
N PRO A 823 -9.06 43.29 9.26
CA PRO A 823 -9.60 44.55 9.75
C PRO A 823 -11.14 44.53 9.63
N PRO A 824 -11.88 45.10 10.59
CA PRO A 824 -13.34 45.25 10.47
C PRO A 824 -13.71 45.90 9.14
N LYS A 825 -14.74 45.38 8.45
CA LYS A 825 -15.20 45.97 7.18
C LYS A 825 -15.71 47.40 7.43
N GLY A 826 -14.95 48.40 6.97
CA GLY A 826 -15.37 49.81 6.95
C GLY A 826 -14.24 50.78 7.31
N GLU A 827 -13.90 51.67 6.39
CA GLU A 827 -13.03 52.81 6.67
C GLU A 827 -13.73 53.73 7.67
N GLN A 828 -13.24 53.74 8.91
CA GLN A 828 -13.64 54.55 10.08
C GLN A 828 -14.45 53.78 11.14
N TYR A 829 -13.75 53.49 12.23
CA TYR A 829 -14.20 53.00 13.55
C TYR A 829 -15.31 53.85 14.25
N TRP A 830 -15.88 54.84 13.56
CA TRP A 830 -17.03 55.63 13.99
C TRP A 830 -18.21 55.57 13.01
N ALA A 831 -18.05 54.91 11.86
CA ALA A 831 -19.05 54.75 10.80
C ALA A 831 -19.80 53.41 10.88
N THR A 832 -19.49 52.53 11.85
CA THR A 832 -20.18 51.25 12.01
C THR A 832 -21.61 51.41 12.56
N ALA A 833 -21.97 52.58 13.08
CA ALA A 833 -23.33 52.81 13.56
C ALA A 833 -24.28 53.02 12.38
N ASN A 834 -25.46 52.40 12.42
CA ASN A 834 -26.51 52.68 11.44
C ASN A 834 -26.83 54.20 11.46
N PRO A 835 -26.56 54.97 10.39
CA PRO A 835 -26.70 56.43 10.39
C PRO A 835 -28.14 56.89 10.70
N MET A 836 -29.11 56.05 10.38
CA MET A 836 -30.54 56.29 10.59
C MET A 836 -30.94 56.15 12.07
N LEU A 837 -30.29 55.23 12.80
CA LEU A 837 -30.55 54.93 14.21
C LEU A 837 -29.59 55.62 15.18
N TYR A 838 -28.46 56.13 14.69
CA TYR A 838 -27.39 56.69 15.52
C TYR A 838 -27.87 57.79 16.47
N GLY A 839 -28.79 58.66 16.03
CA GLY A 839 -29.35 59.72 16.87
C GLY A 839 -30.05 59.18 18.12
N LEU A 840 -30.87 58.12 17.95
CA LEU A 840 -31.62 57.47 19.02
C LEU A 840 -30.69 56.65 19.94
N LEU A 841 -29.82 55.82 19.34
CA LEU A 841 -28.86 54.98 20.09
C LEU A 841 -27.87 55.84 20.90
N LYS A 842 -27.51 57.02 20.41
CA LYS A 842 -26.65 57.98 21.13
C LYS A 842 -27.33 58.55 22.37
N GLU A 843 -28.62 58.85 22.32
CA GLU A 843 -29.36 59.28 23.52
C GLU A 843 -29.51 58.13 24.53
N HIS A 844 -29.80 56.91 24.06
CA HIS A 844 -29.87 55.72 24.91
C HIS A 844 -28.53 55.41 25.60
N ALA A 845 -27.42 55.37 24.85
CA ALA A 845 -26.09 55.17 25.41
C ALA A 845 -25.72 56.27 26.42
N LYS A 846 -26.14 57.52 26.19
CA LYS A 846 -25.94 58.62 27.14
C LYS A 846 -26.74 58.41 28.43
N ASN A 847 -27.98 57.93 28.33
CA ASN A 847 -28.81 57.62 29.49
C ASN A 847 -28.23 56.44 30.29
N MET A 848 -27.77 55.37 29.63
CA MET A 848 -27.12 54.23 30.28
C MET A 848 -25.85 54.65 31.03
N ARG A 849 -25.02 55.52 30.44
CA ARG A 849 -23.84 56.09 31.14
C ARG A 849 -24.17 56.94 32.38
N ASN A 850 -25.37 57.52 32.42
CA ASN A 850 -25.83 58.34 33.55
C ASN A 850 -26.55 57.53 34.63
N ARG A 851 -26.89 56.27 34.35
CA ARG A 851 -27.60 55.35 35.26
C ARG A 851 -27.04 53.92 35.11
N PRO A 852 -25.74 53.69 35.36
CA PRO A 852 -25.17 52.35 35.28
C PRO A 852 -25.73 51.44 36.38
N THR A 853 -25.71 50.15 36.14
CA THR A 853 -25.91 49.15 37.21
C THR A 853 -24.71 49.13 38.16
N GLU A 854 -24.89 48.59 39.37
CA GLU A 854 -23.81 48.48 40.37
C GLU A 854 -22.62 47.65 39.83
N ALA A 855 -22.91 46.59 39.07
CA ALA A 855 -21.91 45.77 38.39
C ALA A 855 -21.17 46.53 37.28
N GLU A 856 -21.89 47.28 36.43
CA GLU A 856 -21.27 48.13 35.39
C GLU A 856 -20.38 49.21 36.00
N GLU A 857 -20.79 49.84 37.10
CA GLU A 857 -20.00 50.86 37.76
C GLU A 857 -18.72 50.26 38.37
N MET A 858 -18.85 49.10 39.02
CA MET A 858 -17.73 48.35 39.59
C MET A 858 -16.71 47.93 38.51
N LEU A 859 -17.18 47.34 37.40
CA LEU A 859 -16.30 46.93 36.30
C LEU A 859 -15.70 48.13 35.55
N TRP A 860 -16.46 49.21 35.36
CA TRP A 860 -15.94 50.43 34.73
C TRP A 860 -14.80 51.05 35.53
N ASN A 861 -14.90 51.08 36.87
CA ASN A 861 -13.83 51.61 37.71
C ASN A 861 -12.52 50.80 37.53
N ALA A 862 -12.63 49.50 37.35
CA ALA A 862 -11.49 48.62 37.07
C ALA A 862 -10.93 48.75 35.64
N LEU A 863 -11.77 48.98 34.63
CA LEU A 863 -11.34 49.05 33.22
C LEU A 863 -10.97 50.47 32.74
N SER A 864 -11.48 51.51 33.39
CA SER A 864 -11.27 52.90 32.98
C SER A 864 -9.82 53.36 33.20
N GLY A 865 -9.43 54.46 32.57
CA GLY A 865 -8.10 55.06 32.80
C GLY A 865 -6.90 54.26 32.29
N LYS A 866 -7.11 53.14 31.58
CA LYS A 866 -6.09 52.15 31.20
C LYS A 866 -5.56 51.32 32.37
N ASN A 867 -6.37 51.14 33.41
CA ASN A 867 -5.99 50.44 34.63
C ASN A 867 -5.74 48.94 34.44
N LEU A 868 -6.25 48.34 33.35
CA LEU A 868 -5.95 46.97 32.95
C LEU A 868 -4.82 46.97 31.89
N ASP A 869 -3.57 46.92 32.35
CA ASP A 869 -2.34 46.77 31.55
C ASP A 869 -2.19 47.72 30.34
N GLY A 870 -2.70 48.94 30.47
CA GLY A 870 -2.58 49.95 29.42
C GLY A 870 -3.67 49.90 28.33
N TYR A 871 -4.57 48.92 28.37
CA TYR A 871 -5.65 48.77 27.38
C TYR A 871 -6.75 49.83 27.54
N LYS A 872 -7.19 50.41 26.42
CA LYS A 872 -8.20 51.49 26.41
C LYS A 872 -9.60 50.92 26.17
N PHE A 873 -10.42 50.91 27.21
CA PHE A 873 -11.83 50.58 27.13
C PHE A 873 -12.72 51.82 26.91
N ARG A 874 -13.85 51.61 26.24
CA ARG A 874 -14.95 52.56 26.13
C ARG A 874 -16.22 51.91 26.67
N ARG A 875 -16.99 52.64 27.48
CA ARG A 875 -18.30 52.16 27.95
C ARG A 875 -19.45 52.62 27.08
N GLN A 876 -20.47 51.77 26.94
CA GLN A 876 -21.72 52.02 26.24
C GLN A 876 -21.45 52.53 24.81
N HIS A 877 -20.70 51.74 24.05
CA HIS A 877 -20.21 52.09 22.72
C HIS A 877 -21.14 51.53 21.64
N ILE A 878 -21.44 52.35 20.63
CA ILE A 878 -22.37 51.97 19.56
C ILE A 878 -21.60 51.23 18.47
N ILE A 879 -22.07 50.05 18.07
CA ILE A 879 -21.52 49.22 17.00
C ILE A 879 -22.71 48.66 16.20
N GLY A 880 -22.84 48.98 14.91
CA GLY A 880 -24.01 48.57 14.13
C GLY A 880 -25.29 49.23 14.61
N GLU A 881 -26.25 48.38 14.94
CA GLU A 881 -27.53 48.76 15.55
C GLU A 881 -27.53 48.56 17.07
N PHE A 882 -26.38 48.21 17.66
CA PHE A 882 -26.25 47.76 19.05
C PHE A 882 -25.42 48.72 19.91
N ILE A 883 -25.63 48.63 21.24
CA ILE A 883 -24.82 49.32 22.25
C ILE A 883 -24.13 48.24 23.08
N ALA A 884 -22.80 48.21 23.03
CA ALA A 884 -21.96 47.32 23.83
C ALA A 884 -21.61 47.98 25.16
N ASP A 885 -21.74 47.25 26.27
CA ASP A 885 -21.49 47.78 27.62
C ASP A 885 -20.06 48.26 27.80
N PHE A 886 -19.08 47.45 27.40
CA PHE A 886 -17.68 47.85 27.30
C PHE A 886 -17.02 47.31 26.03
N VAL A 887 -16.13 48.09 25.43
CA VAL A 887 -15.36 47.65 24.27
C VAL A 887 -13.92 48.14 24.30
N CYS A 888 -12.99 47.23 24.00
CA CYS A 888 -11.60 47.53 23.65
C CYS A 888 -11.46 47.48 22.12
N LEU A 889 -11.61 48.64 21.47
CA LEU A 889 -11.59 48.74 20.00
C LEU A 889 -10.27 48.26 19.36
N LYS A 890 -9.14 48.38 20.07
CA LYS A 890 -7.84 47.97 19.50
C LYS A 890 -7.70 46.45 19.43
N GLN A 891 -8.31 45.74 20.38
CA GLN A 891 -8.24 44.27 20.52
C GLN A 891 -9.53 43.57 20.06
N ASN A 892 -10.43 44.33 19.42
CA ASN A 892 -11.77 43.91 19.03
C ASN A 892 -12.49 43.08 20.10
N LEU A 893 -12.45 43.50 21.37
CA LEU A 893 -13.07 42.78 22.48
C LEU A 893 -14.26 43.57 23.02
N ILE A 894 -15.42 42.95 23.09
CA ILE A 894 -16.66 43.43 23.70
C ILE A 894 -16.88 42.66 25.00
N VAL A 895 -17.22 43.39 26.07
CA VAL A 895 -17.61 42.83 27.36
C VAL A 895 -19.03 43.34 27.67
N GLU A 896 -19.98 42.42 27.76
CA GLU A 896 -21.39 42.71 28.11
C GLU A 896 -21.68 42.28 29.55
N ILE A 897 -22.51 43.05 30.26
CA ILE A 897 -23.01 42.70 31.60
C ILE A 897 -24.51 42.45 31.50
N ASP A 898 -24.89 41.17 31.47
CA ASP A 898 -26.28 40.78 31.33
C ASP A 898 -27.03 40.92 32.67
N GLY A 899 -28.22 41.54 32.60
CA GLY A 899 -29.22 41.51 33.66
C GLY A 899 -29.81 40.12 33.85
N SER A 900 -30.33 39.81 35.04
CA SER A 900 -30.84 38.49 35.46
C SER A 900 -32.09 37.98 34.68
N ILE A 901 -32.38 38.49 33.48
CA ILE A 901 -33.66 38.33 32.75
C ILE A 901 -33.50 37.55 31.42
N HIS A 902 -32.38 36.88 31.14
CA HIS A 902 -32.22 36.05 29.91
C HIS A 902 -32.68 34.58 30.05
N GLN A 903 -33.93 34.35 30.52
CA GLN A 903 -34.52 33.00 30.58
C GLN A 903 -35.81 32.81 29.76
N LEU A 904 -36.18 33.76 28.88
CA LEU A 904 -37.29 33.57 27.94
C LEU A 904 -36.79 33.14 26.55
N PRO A 905 -37.33 32.05 25.95
CA PRO A 905 -36.87 31.50 24.67
C PRO A 905 -36.90 32.47 23.48
N GLU A 906 -37.75 33.50 23.54
CA GLU A 906 -38.01 34.42 22.44
C GLU A 906 -36.89 35.46 22.24
N ASN A 907 -36.06 35.74 23.25
CA ASN A 907 -34.95 36.71 23.18
C ASN A 907 -33.58 36.06 22.88
N LYS A 908 -33.41 34.75 23.13
CA LYS A 908 -32.14 34.04 22.88
C LYS A 908 -31.71 34.07 21.41
N LYS A 909 -32.67 33.90 20.50
CA LYS A 909 -32.41 33.88 19.06
C LYS A 909 -31.91 35.24 18.53
N SER A 910 -32.44 36.34 19.09
CA SER A 910 -32.00 37.70 18.76
C SER A 910 -30.62 38.05 19.35
N ASP A 911 -30.26 37.51 20.52
CA ASP A 911 -28.94 37.70 21.12
C ASP A 911 -27.84 36.89 20.43
N GLU A 912 -28.16 35.67 19.99
CA GLU A 912 -27.28 34.82 19.17
C GLU A 912 -27.03 35.46 17.79
N GLU A 913 -28.08 35.96 17.13
CA GLU A 913 -27.97 36.73 15.87
C GLU A 913 -27.14 38.01 16.06
N ARG A 914 -27.30 38.71 17.20
CA ARG A 914 -26.50 39.90 17.56
C ARG A 914 -25.03 39.54 17.78
N THR A 915 -24.73 38.50 18.55
CA THR A 915 -23.35 38.05 18.80
C THR A 915 -22.70 37.60 17.50
N ALA A 916 -23.38 36.80 16.68
CA ALA A 916 -22.89 36.35 15.39
C ALA A 916 -22.57 37.53 14.45
N TRP A 917 -23.42 38.57 14.43
CA TRP A 917 -23.15 39.77 13.64
C TRP A 917 -21.92 40.55 14.15
N LEU A 918 -21.77 40.72 15.46
CA LEU A 918 -20.61 41.40 16.05
C LEU A 918 -19.31 40.63 15.78
N GLU A 919 -19.36 39.30 15.84
CA GLU A 919 -18.26 38.40 15.48
C GLU A 919 -17.93 38.44 13.98
N GLU A 920 -18.93 38.54 13.11
CA GLU A 920 -18.76 38.77 11.68
C GLU A 920 -18.05 40.10 11.39
N GLN A 921 -18.31 41.14 12.21
CA GLN A 921 -17.58 42.41 12.15
C GLN A 921 -16.18 42.35 12.77
N GLY A 922 -15.75 41.18 13.27
CA GLY A 922 -14.42 40.95 13.82
C GLY A 922 -14.28 41.21 15.32
N TYR A 923 -15.39 41.38 16.05
CA TYR A 923 -15.39 41.55 17.51
C TYR A 923 -15.64 40.23 18.26
N ARG A 924 -14.84 39.96 19.28
CA ARG A 924 -15.10 38.90 20.25
C ARG A 924 -16.02 39.42 21.34
N VAL A 925 -17.06 38.67 21.69
CA VAL A 925 -18.02 39.05 22.74
C VAL A 925 -17.83 38.13 23.94
N ILE A 926 -17.60 38.69 25.12
CA ILE A 926 -17.65 37.96 26.39
C ILE A 926 -18.76 38.55 27.25
N ARG A 927 -19.45 37.70 28.01
CA ARG A 927 -20.60 38.10 28.81
C ARG A 927 -20.41 37.69 30.25
N PHE A 928 -20.76 38.59 31.16
CA PHE A 928 -20.81 38.31 32.60
C PHE A 928 -22.19 38.65 33.13
N THR A 929 -22.65 37.90 34.12
CA THR A 929 -23.85 38.25 34.87
C THR A 929 -23.52 39.29 35.94
N ASN A 930 -24.52 40.08 36.35
CA ASN A 930 -24.36 41.00 37.48
C ASN A 930 -23.79 40.34 38.75
N ASN A 931 -24.18 39.08 39.03
CA ASN A 931 -23.71 38.37 40.23
C ASN A 931 -22.24 37.97 40.15
N GLU A 932 -21.73 37.63 38.97
CA GLU A 932 -20.31 37.28 38.78
C GLU A 932 -19.41 38.49 39.01
N VAL A 933 -19.79 39.64 38.44
CA VAL A 933 -19.04 40.89 38.60
C VAL A 933 -19.04 41.38 40.05
N LEU A 934 -20.19 41.31 40.73
CA LEU A 934 -20.32 41.73 42.13
C LEU A 934 -19.70 40.73 43.12
N GLY A 935 -19.70 39.43 42.78
CA GLY A 935 -19.24 38.35 43.64
C GLY A 935 -17.75 38.04 43.56
N ASN A 936 -17.16 38.13 42.36
CA ASN A 936 -15.74 37.83 42.15
C ASN A 936 -15.12 38.66 41.00
N LEU A 937 -14.92 39.95 41.25
CA LEU A 937 -14.36 40.87 40.24
C LEU A 937 -12.94 40.48 39.79
N GLU A 938 -12.11 39.91 40.65
CA GLU A 938 -10.74 39.50 40.28
C GLU A 938 -10.75 38.43 39.18
N GLU A 939 -11.60 37.40 39.32
CA GLU A 939 -11.76 36.34 38.31
C GLU A 939 -12.34 36.89 37.00
N VAL A 940 -13.29 37.83 37.08
CA VAL A 940 -13.83 38.51 35.90
C VAL A 940 -12.74 39.32 35.17
N LEU A 941 -11.89 40.03 35.92
CA LEU A 941 -10.78 40.80 35.36
C LEU A 941 -9.69 39.91 34.78
N GLU A 942 -9.40 38.78 35.41
CA GLU A 942 -8.49 37.76 34.88
C GLU A 942 -9.02 37.20 33.55
N GLN A 943 -10.31 36.85 33.48
CA GLN A 943 -10.92 36.41 32.22
C GLN A 943 -10.92 37.50 31.14
N ILE A 944 -11.17 38.76 31.49
CA ILE A 944 -11.05 39.89 30.52
C ILE A 944 -9.60 40.05 30.08
N HIS A 945 -8.64 39.96 31.01
CA HIS A 945 -7.21 40.10 30.76
C HIS A 945 -6.69 38.98 29.86
N ASP A 946 -7.04 37.73 30.14
CA ASP A 946 -6.76 36.57 29.29
C ASP A 946 -7.30 36.77 27.88
N ARG A 947 -8.50 37.35 27.75
CA ARG A 947 -9.11 37.66 26.46
C ARG A 947 -8.47 38.87 25.76
N LEU A 948 -7.84 39.79 26.48
CA LEU A 948 -7.08 40.91 25.92
C LEU A 948 -5.67 40.50 25.48
N LEU A 949 -5.04 39.58 26.22
CA LEU A 949 -3.78 38.93 25.90
C LEU A 949 -3.94 37.94 24.76
N ALA A 950 -5.07 37.23 24.73
CA ALA A 950 -5.51 36.52 23.55
C ALA A 950 -5.68 37.55 22.43
N SER A 951 -4.90 37.42 21.37
CA SER A 951 -5.09 38.22 20.16
C SER A 951 -6.48 37.94 19.54
N PRO A 952 -6.99 38.74 18.57
CA PRO A 952 -8.44 38.81 18.29
C PRO A 952 -9.16 37.57 17.74
N LEU A 953 -8.50 36.41 17.68
CA LEU A 953 -9.05 35.05 17.66
C LEU A 953 -8.11 34.23 18.59
N GLY A 954 -8.48 33.07 19.12
CA GLY A 954 -7.56 32.25 19.93
C GLY A 954 -6.15 32.22 19.31
N ALA A 955 -5.18 32.84 20.00
CA ALA A 955 -3.93 33.37 19.44
C ALA A 955 -4.08 34.31 18.22
N GLY A 956 -3.17 35.28 18.11
CA GLY A 956 -2.79 35.73 16.78
C GLY A 956 -2.15 34.51 16.19
N GLY A 957 -2.90 33.79 15.37
CA GLY A 957 -2.43 32.52 14.84
C GLY A 957 -1.10 32.79 14.17
N ALA A 958 -0.10 31.99 14.47
CA ALA A 958 1.14 32.07 13.74
C ALA A 958 1.47 30.67 13.26
N PHE A 959 1.61 30.53 11.95
CA PHE A 959 2.01 29.26 11.38
C PHE A 959 3.50 29.07 11.61
N ARG A 960 3.87 27.93 12.20
CA ARG A 960 5.26 27.57 12.48
C ARG A 960 5.80 26.81 11.29
N THR A 961 6.76 27.43 10.59
CA THR A 961 7.44 26.78 9.48
C THR A 961 8.80 26.25 9.90
N LEU A 962 9.29 25.27 9.13
CA LEU A 962 10.60 24.64 9.28
C LEU A 962 11.47 24.99 8.07
N ARG A 963 12.78 25.00 8.29
CA ARG A 963 13.82 25.39 7.33
C ARG A 963 14.77 24.24 7.03
N GLN A 964 15.17 24.14 5.76
CA GLN A 964 16.19 23.17 5.32
C GLN A 964 17.54 23.41 6.04
N GLN A 965 18.19 22.37 6.55
CA GLN A 965 19.50 22.47 7.22
C GLN A 965 20.63 21.71 6.52
N LEU A 966 20.36 20.99 5.42
CA LEU A 966 21.41 20.23 4.72
C LEU A 966 22.44 21.18 4.08
N GLN A 967 23.73 20.95 4.32
CA GLN A 967 24.79 21.67 3.63
C GLN A 967 24.75 21.38 2.13
N ARG A 968 24.46 22.40 1.32
CA ARG A 968 24.43 22.35 -0.15
C ARG A 968 25.59 23.14 -0.75
N ARG A 969 25.75 23.03 -2.08
CA ARG A 969 26.70 23.84 -2.85
C ARG A 969 26.40 25.33 -2.65
N GLU A 970 27.45 26.15 -2.68
CA GLU A 970 27.34 27.61 -2.53
C GLU A 970 26.35 28.21 -3.55
N GLY A 971 25.54 29.18 -3.10
CA GLY A 971 24.53 29.84 -3.92
C GLY A 971 23.14 29.19 -3.93
N ILE A 972 22.97 28.01 -3.31
CA ILE A 972 21.64 27.39 -3.13
C ILE A 972 21.05 27.84 -1.78
N PRO A 973 19.85 28.45 -1.76
CA PRO A 973 19.21 28.90 -0.52
C PRO A 973 18.64 27.72 0.29
N ASP A 974 18.52 27.94 1.58
CA ASP A 974 17.88 27.03 2.52
C ASP A 974 16.42 27.47 2.74
N TYR A 975 15.49 26.80 2.05
CA TYR A 975 14.09 27.23 1.99
C TYR A 975 13.34 26.98 3.30
N ALA A 976 12.47 27.93 3.65
CA ALA A 976 11.32 27.77 4.55
C ALA A 976 10.07 28.35 3.87
N LEU A 977 8.87 27.89 4.23
CA LEU A 977 7.63 28.43 3.64
C LEU A 977 7.43 29.92 4.00
N ALA A 978 7.92 30.36 5.16
CA ALA A 978 7.90 31.77 5.58
C ALA A 978 8.69 32.70 4.64
N ASP A 979 9.62 32.18 3.84
CA ASP A 979 10.41 33.00 2.91
C ASP A 979 9.56 33.61 1.78
N PHE A 980 8.35 33.06 1.55
CA PHE A 980 7.45 33.51 0.50
C PHE A 980 6.44 34.58 0.94
N ILE A 981 6.51 35.02 2.19
CA ILE A 981 5.65 36.06 2.78
C ILE A 981 6.53 37.24 3.22
N ALA A 982 6.06 38.47 3.00
CA ALA A 982 6.85 39.66 3.31
C ALA A 982 7.19 39.75 4.81
N PRO A 983 8.47 39.97 5.19
CA PRO A 983 8.86 40.19 6.58
C PRO A 983 8.19 41.43 7.15
N LYS A 984 7.78 41.38 8.42
CA LYS A 984 7.16 42.51 9.12
C LYS A 984 8.03 43.78 9.08
N ASP A 985 9.35 43.60 9.18
CA ASP A 985 10.34 44.69 9.14
C ASP A 985 10.51 45.33 7.76
N SER A 986 9.98 44.71 6.69
CA SER A 986 9.95 45.32 5.35
C SER A 986 8.94 46.48 5.25
N GLY A 987 8.02 46.58 6.23
CA GLY A 987 6.93 47.57 6.21
C GLY A 987 5.87 47.31 5.14
N LYS A 988 5.91 46.18 4.43
CA LYS A 988 4.91 45.76 3.45
C LYS A 988 3.90 44.82 4.11
N GLN A 989 2.61 45.06 3.88
CA GLN A 989 1.56 44.11 4.24
C GLN A 989 1.50 42.99 3.20
N ASP A 990 1.58 41.73 3.64
CA ASP A 990 1.35 40.56 2.80
C ASP A 990 0.17 39.74 3.32
N TYR A 991 -0.13 38.62 2.69
CA TYR A 991 -1.33 37.82 2.96
C TYR A 991 -1.05 36.33 2.85
N ILE A 992 -1.79 35.55 3.63
CA ILE A 992 -1.81 34.10 3.56
C ILE A 992 -3.25 33.60 3.59
N GLY A 993 -3.50 32.45 2.99
CA GLY A 993 -4.76 31.73 3.15
C GLY A 993 -4.58 30.37 3.81
N CYS A 994 -5.67 29.82 4.33
CA CYS A 994 -5.77 28.41 4.70
C CYS A 994 -7.17 27.88 4.41
N PHE A 995 -7.30 26.56 4.27
CA PHE A 995 -8.55 25.90 3.93
C PHE A 995 -8.69 24.51 4.54
N CYS A 996 -9.92 24.04 4.61
CA CYS A 996 -10.30 22.65 4.81
C CYS A 996 -11.53 22.34 3.95
N VAL A 997 -11.50 21.25 3.18
CA VAL A 997 -12.61 20.76 2.36
C VAL A 997 -12.85 19.29 2.65
N SER A 998 -14.10 18.85 2.53
CA SER A 998 -14.50 17.45 2.66
C SER A 998 -15.68 17.13 1.76
N THR A 999 -15.61 15.97 1.12
CA THR A 999 -16.72 15.35 0.36
C THR A 999 -17.13 14.01 0.98
N GLY A 1000 -16.53 13.66 2.12
CA GLY A 1000 -16.64 12.34 2.74
C GLY A 1000 -17.87 12.13 3.64
N PHE A 1001 -18.72 13.15 3.84
CA PHE A 1001 -19.95 12.99 4.61
C PHE A 1001 -20.93 12.08 3.84
N GLY A 1002 -21.31 10.94 4.45
CA GLY A 1002 -22.11 9.89 3.81
C GLY A 1002 -21.28 8.72 3.27
N THR A 1003 -19.97 8.88 3.09
CA THR A 1003 -19.11 7.83 2.51
C THR A 1003 -19.00 6.61 3.41
N ALA A 1004 -18.84 6.82 4.73
CA ALA A 1004 -18.70 5.72 5.68
C ALA A 1004 -19.98 4.88 5.76
N GLU A 1005 -21.14 5.52 5.74
CA GLU A 1005 -22.45 4.86 5.75
C GLU A 1005 -22.69 4.05 4.47
N LEU A 1006 -22.35 4.61 3.30
CA LEU A 1006 -22.45 3.91 2.01
C LEU A 1006 -21.49 2.72 1.93
N ALA A 1007 -20.23 2.91 2.32
CA ALA A 1007 -19.23 1.85 2.35
C ALA A 1007 -19.67 0.70 3.26
N ALA A 1008 -20.14 1.00 4.48
CA ALA A 1008 -20.66 0.00 5.41
C ALA A 1008 -21.90 -0.72 4.87
N ALA A 1009 -22.76 -0.04 4.11
CA ALA A 1009 -23.90 -0.68 3.44
C ALA A 1009 -23.45 -1.69 2.38
N TYR A 1010 -22.48 -1.33 1.53
CA TYR A 1010 -21.90 -2.26 0.55
C TYR A 1010 -21.17 -3.43 1.22
N GLU A 1011 -20.42 -3.20 2.29
CA GLU A 1011 -19.75 -4.26 3.06
C GLU A 1011 -20.76 -5.24 3.69
N LYS A 1012 -21.88 -4.73 4.21
CA LYS A 1012 -22.97 -5.56 4.74
C LYS A 1012 -23.62 -6.43 3.65
N ASP A 1013 -23.67 -5.92 2.42
CA ASP A 1013 -24.16 -6.64 1.24
C ASP A 1013 -23.08 -7.51 0.57
N LEU A 1014 -21.90 -7.64 1.20
CA LEU A 1014 -20.74 -8.41 0.73
C LEU A 1014 -20.17 -7.92 -0.61
N ASP A 1015 -20.31 -6.63 -0.90
CA ASP A 1015 -19.82 -5.96 -2.10
C ASP A 1015 -18.60 -5.10 -1.80
N ASP A 1016 -17.45 -5.75 -1.60
CA ASP A 1016 -16.18 -5.05 -1.32
C ASP A 1016 -15.77 -4.12 -2.49
N TYR A 1017 -16.11 -4.52 -3.72
CA TYR A 1017 -15.82 -3.73 -4.93
C TYR A 1017 -16.47 -2.35 -4.83
N SER A 1018 -17.77 -2.31 -4.54
CA SER A 1018 -18.50 -1.05 -4.41
C SER A 1018 -18.11 -0.26 -3.17
N SER A 1019 -17.75 -0.93 -2.06
CA SER A 1019 -17.22 -0.25 -0.86
C SER A 1019 -15.90 0.46 -1.15
N ILE A 1020 -14.95 -0.20 -1.82
CA ILE A 1020 -13.66 0.40 -2.20
C ILE A 1020 -13.89 1.53 -3.22
N MET A 1021 -14.79 1.31 -4.20
CA MET A 1021 -15.11 2.29 -5.23
C MET A 1021 -15.67 3.59 -4.64
N ILE A 1022 -16.63 3.54 -3.71
CA ILE A 1022 -17.21 4.75 -3.13
C ILE A 1022 -16.21 5.53 -2.28
N LYS A 1023 -15.31 4.83 -1.55
CA LYS A 1023 -14.22 5.47 -0.79
C LYS A 1023 -13.24 6.17 -1.75
N ALA A 1024 -12.83 5.49 -2.83
CA ALA A 1024 -11.92 6.05 -3.84
C ALA A 1024 -12.54 7.25 -4.57
N LEU A 1025 -13.82 7.20 -4.94
CA LEU A 1025 -14.54 8.32 -5.56
C LEU A 1025 -14.69 9.52 -4.62
N ALA A 1026 -15.03 9.29 -3.35
CA ALA A 1026 -15.10 10.35 -2.36
C ALA A 1026 -13.75 11.07 -2.23
N ASP A 1027 -12.66 10.30 -2.18
CA ASP A 1027 -11.29 10.83 -2.11
C ASP A 1027 -10.93 11.66 -3.34
N ARG A 1028 -11.27 11.17 -4.55
CA ARG A 1028 -11.11 11.95 -5.80
C ARG A 1028 -11.91 13.25 -5.79
N LEU A 1029 -13.13 13.24 -5.26
CA LEU A 1029 -13.95 14.44 -5.13
C LEU A 1029 -13.37 15.42 -4.10
N ALA A 1030 -12.76 14.95 -3.01
CA ALA A 1030 -12.12 15.82 -2.01
C ALA A 1030 -10.91 16.56 -2.60
N GLU A 1031 -10.07 15.85 -3.35
CA GLU A 1031 -8.93 16.44 -4.08
C GLU A 1031 -9.39 17.41 -5.18
N ALA A 1032 -10.42 17.03 -5.93
CA ALA A 1032 -11.05 17.91 -6.93
C ALA A 1032 -11.62 19.18 -6.29
N PHE A 1033 -12.18 19.09 -5.07
CA PHE A 1033 -12.64 20.25 -4.32
C PHE A 1033 -11.47 21.14 -3.89
N ALA A 1034 -10.35 20.56 -3.44
CA ALA A 1034 -9.16 21.35 -3.12
C ALA A 1034 -8.62 22.11 -4.35
N GLU A 1035 -8.58 21.48 -5.53
CA GLU A 1035 -8.16 22.13 -6.78
C GLU A 1035 -9.15 23.20 -7.25
N TYR A 1036 -10.46 22.89 -7.25
CA TYR A 1036 -11.52 23.83 -7.59
C TYR A 1036 -11.50 25.05 -6.68
N LEU A 1037 -11.42 24.85 -5.36
CA LEU A 1037 -11.39 25.93 -4.39
C LEU A 1037 -10.12 26.76 -4.53
N HIS A 1038 -8.98 26.13 -4.80
CA HIS A 1038 -7.74 26.86 -5.06
C HIS A 1038 -7.89 27.75 -6.30
N LYS A 1039 -8.46 27.24 -7.41
CA LYS A 1039 -8.77 28.07 -8.59
C LYS A 1039 -9.67 29.26 -8.25
N GLU A 1040 -10.75 29.04 -7.50
CA GLU A 1040 -11.63 30.13 -7.04
C GLU A 1040 -10.88 31.16 -6.18
N VAL A 1041 -9.97 30.72 -5.31
CA VAL A 1041 -9.13 31.63 -4.52
C VAL A 1041 -8.20 32.45 -5.43
N ARG A 1042 -7.49 31.82 -6.38
CA ARG A 1042 -6.57 32.54 -7.27
C ARG A 1042 -7.27 33.56 -8.17
N THR A 1043 -8.44 33.20 -8.68
CA THR A 1043 -9.17 33.96 -9.72
C THR A 1043 -10.15 34.97 -9.14
N LYS A 1044 -10.83 34.64 -8.03
CA LYS A 1044 -11.94 35.41 -7.48
C LYS A 1044 -11.65 35.98 -6.08
N TYR A 1045 -11.43 35.12 -5.08
CA TYR A 1045 -11.37 35.57 -3.67
C TYR A 1045 -10.08 36.32 -3.32
N TRP A 1046 -8.92 35.80 -3.75
CA TRP A 1046 -7.65 36.52 -3.68
C TRP A 1046 -7.44 37.36 -4.95
N GLY A 1047 -7.72 36.78 -6.12
CA GLY A 1047 -7.80 37.53 -7.38
C GLY A 1047 -6.45 38.02 -7.94
N TYR A 1048 -5.35 37.36 -7.58
CA TYR A 1048 -4.03 37.66 -8.16
C TYR A 1048 -3.83 37.05 -9.57
N ALA A 1049 -4.74 36.17 -9.99
CA ALA A 1049 -4.74 35.54 -11.31
C ALA A 1049 -6.14 35.60 -11.96
N ALA A 1050 -6.81 36.75 -11.92
CA ALA A 1050 -8.21 36.92 -12.38
C ALA A 1050 -8.48 36.50 -13.86
N ASN A 1051 -7.47 36.51 -14.72
CA ASN A 1051 -7.57 36.12 -16.14
C ASN A 1051 -7.00 34.71 -16.41
N GLU A 1052 -6.85 33.88 -15.38
CA GLU A 1052 -6.38 32.49 -15.52
C GLU A 1052 -7.43 31.64 -16.23
N ASP A 1053 -7.03 31.01 -17.34
CA ASP A 1053 -7.85 30.09 -18.13
C ASP A 1053 -7.02 28.82 -18.40
N LEU A 1054 -6.86 28.00 -17.36
CA LEU A 1054 -6.09 26.75 -17.40
C LEU A 1054 -7.03 25.56 -17.57
N SER A 1055 -6.60 24.63 -18.41
CA SER A 1055 -7.17 23.29 -18.52
C SER A 1055 -6.90 22.46 -17.26
N ASN A 1056 -7.66 21.37 -17.06
CA ASN A 1056 -7.44 20.48 -15.92
C ASN A 1056 -6.03 19.84 -15.93
N GLU A 1057 -5.47 19.53 -17.11
CA GLU A 1057 -4.10 19.02 -17.21
C GLU A 1057 -3.06 20.06 -16.75
N GLU A 1058 -3.25 21.33 -17.08
CA GLU A 1058 -2.38 22.41 -16.62
C GLU A 1058 -2.52 22.67 -15.11
N LEU A 1059 -3.72 22.46 -14.55
CA LEU A 1059 -3.94 22.47 -13.09
C LEU A 1059 -3.18 21.32 -12.40
N ILE A 1060 -3.27 20.10 -12.94
CA ILE A 1060 -2.55 18.92 -12.43
C ILE A 1060 -1.03 19.12 -12.51
N ASN A 1061 -0.54 19.74 -13.59
CA ASN A 1061 0.86 20.10 -13.75
C ASN A 1061 1.28 21.34 -12.93
N GLU A 1062 0.38 21.89 -12.12
CA GLU A 1062 0.61 23.05 -11.27
C GLU A 1062 1.13 24.29 -12.02
N SER A 1063 0.65 24.51 -13.25
CA SER A 1063 1.09 25.61 -14.13
C SER A 1063 0.57 27.00 -13.71
N TYR A 1064 -0.20 27.07 -12.63
CA TYR A 1064 -0.72 28.30 -12.03
C TYR A 1064 0.31 29.01 -11.15
N LYS A 1065 0.02 30.26 -10.77
CA LYS A 1065 0.81 31.02 -9.81
C LYS A 1065 0.41 30.71 -8.38
N GLY A 1066 1.40 30.59 -7.50
CA GLY A 1066 1.19 30.28 -6.09
C GLY A 1066 1.10 28.78 -5.82
N ILE A 1067 1.01 28.42 -4.54
CA ILE A 1067 1.00 27.02 -4.06
C ILE A 1067 -0.02 26.83 -2.94
N ARG A 1068 -0.39 25.57 -2.68
CA ARG A 1068 -1.32 25.18 -1.61
C ARG A 1068 -0.79 24.07 -0.68
N PRO A 1069 0.39 24.26 -0.03
CA PRO A 1069 1.01 23.22 0.79
C PRO A 1069 0.10 22.75 1.93
N ALA A 1070 0.14 21.45 2.21
CA ALA A 1070 -0.70 20.79 3.21
C ALA A 1070 0.16 20.19 4.35
N PRO A 1071 -0.15 20.47 5.62
CA PRO A 1071 0.54 19.88 6.77
C PRO A 1071 0.65 18.34 6.72
N GLY A 1072 1.87 17.83 6.76
CA GLY A 1072 2.22 16.42 6.55
C GLY A 1072 2.98 16.14 5.26
N TYR A 1073 2.91 17.05 4.27
CA TYR A 1073 3.68 16.95 3.03
C TYR A 1073 5.14 17.38 3.24
N PRO A 1074 6.08 16.99 2.35
CA PRO A 1074 7.50 17.25 2.54
C PRO A 1074 7.90 18.72 2.76
N ALA A 1075 7.12 19.69 2.27
CA ALA A 1075 7.39 21.13 2.44
C ALA A 1075 7.00 21.67 3.83
N CYS A 1076 6.06 21.00 4.49
CA CYS A 1076 5.54 21.31 5.82
C CYS A 1076 5.17 20.00 6.52
N PRO A 1077 6.16 19.17 6.91
CA PRO A 1077 5.91 17.82 7.39
C PRO A 1077 5.26 17.76 8.78
N ASP A 1078 5.22 18.89 9.49
CA ASP A 1078 4.59 18.99 10.79
C ASP A 1078 3.07 18.92 10.70
N HIS A 1079 2.48 17.87 11.28
CA HIS A 1079 1.04 17.70 11.35
C HIS A 1079 0.36 18.60 12.39
N LEU A 1080 1.10 19.12 13.40
CA LEU A 1080 0.52 19.98 14.46
C LEU A 1080 -0.06 21.28 13.92
N GLU A 1081 0.40 21.75 12.76
CA GLU A 1081 -0.17 22.94 12.13
C GLU A 1081 -1.63 22.77 11.70
N LYS A 1082 -2.15 21.54 11.57
CA LYS A 1082 -3.59 21.31 11.38
C LYS A 1082 -4.40 21.88 12.54
N LEU A 1083 -3.90 21.78 13.77
CA LEU A 1083 -4.58 22.36 14.94
C LEU A 1083 -4.73 23.88 14.77
N THR A 1084 -3.71 24.54 14.24
CA THR A 1084 -3.73 25.98 13.96
C THR A 1084 -4.73 26.33 12.85
N ILE A 1085 -4.82 25.52 11.78
CA ILE A 1085 -5.87 25.69 10.75
C ILE A 1085 -7.27 25.50 11.36
N TRP A 1086 -7.44 24.48 12.22
CA TRP A 1086 -8.71 24.19 12.89
C TRP A 1086 -9.17 25.33 13.80
N GLU A 1087 -8.25 25.90 14.57
CA GLU A 1087 -8.49 27.03 15.45
C GLU A 1087 -8.83 28.31 14.66
N ILE A 1088 -8.01 28.66 13.66
CA ILE A 1088 -8.21 29.88 12.86
C ILE A 1088 -9.54 29.85 12.11
N LEU A 1089 -9.88 28.72 11.47
CA LEU A 1089 -11.08 28.63 10.65
C LEU A 1089 -12.33 28.26 11.46
N GLY A 1090 -12.19 27.58 12.60
CA GLY A 1090 -13.29 26.95 13.33
C GLY A 1090 -13.85 25.73 12.58
N VAL A 1091 -12.97 24.87 12.05
CA VAL A 1091 -13.31 23.80 11.11
C VAL A 1091 -14.33 22.80 11.69
N GLU A 1092 -14.07 22.28 12.89
CA GLU A 1092 -14.94 21.27 13.51
C GLU A 1092 -16.34 21.82 13.79
N GLU A 1093 -16.42 23.04 14.33
CA GLU A 1093 -17.70 23.66 14.71
C GLU A 1093 -18.53 24.07 13.49
N LYS A 1094 -17.89 24.57 12.42
CA LYS A 1094 -18.58 25.13 11.25
C LYS A 1094 -18.90 24.12 10.16
N ILE A 1095 -17.98 23.19 9.86
CA ILE A 1095 -18.17 22.22 8.77
C ILE A 1095 -18.19 20.77 9.24
N GLY A 1096 -17.85 20.48 10.50
CA GLY A 1096 -17.96 19.15 11.10
C GLY A 1096 -16.80 18.20 10.83
N VAL A 1097 -15.72 18.67 10.19
CA VAL A 1097 -14.51 17.86 9.96
C VAL A 1097 -13.67 17.85 11.25
N LYS A 1098 -13.33 16.66 11.73
CA LYS A 1098 -12.66 16.42 13.00
C LYS A 1098 -11.21 15.99 12.81
N LEU A 1099 -10.38 16.23 13.83
CA LEU A 1099 -9.03 15.66 13.91
C LEU A 1099 -9.00 14.50 14.91
N THR A 1100 -8.31 13.43 14.55
CA THR A 1100 -8.00 12.32 15.48
C THR A 1100 -6.84 12.69 16.41
N GLU A 1101 -6.53 11.84 17.38
CA GLU A 1101 -5.34 11.98 18.24
C GLU A 1101 -4.02 12.05 17.44
N SER A 1102 -3.96 11.40 16.27
CA SER A 1102 -2.81 11.46 15.35
C SER A 1102 -2.95 12.55 14.28
N LEU A 1103 -3.95 13.44 14.42
CA LEU A 1103 -4.24 14.54 13.49
C LEU A 1103 -4.59 14.08 12.07
N ALA A 1104 -5.13 12.88 11.93
CA ALA A 1104 -5.84 12.48 10.72
C ALA A 1104 -7.20 13.19 10.66
N MET A 1105 -7.70 13.48 9.46
CA MET A 1105 -8.98 14.17 9.28
C MET A 1105 -10.13 13.17 9.15
N TRP A 1106 -11.26 13.45 9.77
CA TRP A 1106 -12.49 12.70 9.59
C TRP A 1106 -13.63 13.63 9.16
N PRO A 1107 -14.36 13.35 8.06
CA PRO A 1107 -14.27 12.17 7.20
C PRO A 1107 -12.91 12.00 6.49
N ALA A 1108 -12.54 10.76 6.14
CA ALA A 1108 -11.23 10.45 5.55
C ALA A 1108 -10.98 11.21 4.22
N ALA A 1109 -12.01 11.32 3.37
CA ALA A 1109 -11.98 12.13 2.15
C ALA A 1109 -12.07 13.64 2.48
N SER A 1110 -10.98 14.18 3.02
CA SER A 1110 -10.83 15.58 3.39
C SER A 1110 -9.41 16.08 3.07
N VAL A 1111 -9.30 17.36 2.70
CA VAL A 1111 -8.02 18.01 2.39
C VAL A 1111 -7.95 19.35 3.14
N SER A 1112 -6.81 19.65 3.76
CA SER A 1112 -6.57 20.93 4.42
C SER A 1112 -5.16 21.43 4.13
N GLY A 1113 -4.99 22.74 3.98
CA GLY A 1113 -3.69 23.34 3.72
C GLY A 1113 -3.70 24.86 3.71
N TYR A 1114 -2.64 25.43 3.13
CA TYR A 1114 -2.40 26.86 3.02
C TYR A 1114 -2.68 27.38 1.61
N TYR A 1115 -2.59 28.69 1.43
CA TYR A 1115 -2.48 29.37 0.15
C TYR A 1115 -1.36 30.41 0.21
N PHE A 1116 -0.43 30.34 -0.75
CA PHE A 1116 0.63 31.34 -0.95
C PHE A 1116 0.52 31.90 -2.37
N ALA A 1117 0.33 33.22 -2.48
CA ALA A 1117 0.18 33.89 -3.79
C ALA A 1117 1.50 34.25 -4.47
N ASN A 1118 2.61 34.25 -3.72
CA ASN A 1118 3.90 34.72 -4.24
C ASN A 1118 4.33 33.88 -5.46
N PRO A 1119 4.68 34.49 -6.61
CA PRO A 1119 5.04 33.77 -7.83
C PRO A 1119 6.36 33.00 -7.72
N LYS A 1120 7.15 33.21 -6.66
CA LYS A 1120 8.38 32.45 -6.37
C LYS A 1120 8.13 31.26 -5.43
N ALA A 1121 6.94 31.19 -4.81
CA ALA A 1121 6.56 30.09 -3.95
C ALA A 1121 6.58 28.77 -4.73
N ARG A 1122 7.07 27.72 -4.09
CA ARG A 1122 7.26 26.39 -4.70
C ARG A 1122 7.24 25.32 -3.62
N TYR A 1123 6.90 24.10 -4.01
CA TYR A 1123 7.13 22.93 -3.17
C TYR A 1123 8.63 22.60 -3.09
N PHE A 1124 9.08 22.19 -1.91
CA PHE A 1124 10.42 21.70 -1.65
C PHE A 1124 10.36 20.63 -0.55
N GLY A 1125 11.30 19.70 -0.50
CA GLY A 1125 11.41 18.77 0.63
C GLY A 1125 12.23 19.39 1.76
N LEU A 1126 11.71 19.45 2.99
CA LEU A 1126 12.45 19.93 4.17
C LEU A 1126 13.75 19.14 4.36
N GLY A 1127 13.70 17.83 4.12
CA GLY A 1127 14.82 16.92 4.39
C GLY A 1127 14.98 16.67 5.88
N LYS A 1128 16.23 16.54 6.33
CA LYS A 1128 16.57 16.33 7.74
C LYS A 1128 16.96 17.65 8.42
N ILE A 1129 16.59 17.79 9.69
CA ILE A 1129 16.85 18.93 10.58
C ILE A 1129 17.62 18.48 11.82
N GLU A 1130 18.45 19.36 12.36
CA GLU A 1130 19.20 19.13 13.59
C GLU A 1130 18.36 19.45 14.84
N GLU A 1131 18.84 18.98 15.99
CA GLU A 1131 18.17 19.13 17.28
C GLU A 1131 18.01 20.60 17.70
N ASP A 1132 18.89 21.49 17.23
CA ASP A 1132 18.82 22.92 17.49
C ASP A 1132 17.54 23.55 16.93
N GLN A 1133 17.15 23.20 15.70
CA GLN A 1133 15.90 23.65 15.09
C GLN A 1133 14.68 23.00 15.76
N VAL A 1134 14.78 21.75 16.22
CA VAL A 1134 13.68 21.10 16.95
C VAL A 1134 13.40 21.83 18.27
N LYS A 1135 14.45 22.23 18.99
CA LYS A 1135 14.35 23.03 20.22
C LYS A 1135 13.74 24.40 19.95
N ASP A 1136 14.26 25.12 18.96
CA ASP A 1136 13.73 26.42 18.54
C ASP A 1136 12.25 26.32 18.12
N TYR A 1137 11.87 25.28 17.38
CA TYR A 1137 10.49 25.02 17.01
C TYR A 1137 9.59 24.74 18.25
N ALA A 1138 10.05 23.90 19.18
CA ALA A 1138 9.31 23.57 20.40
C ALA A 1138 9.04 24.83 21.24
N GLU A 1139 10.04 25.69 21.39
CA GLU A 1139 9.92 26.99 22.06
C GLU A 1139 8.92 27.91 21.35
N ARG A 1140 9.02 28.05 20.02
CA ARG A 1140 8.10 28.89 19.21
C ARG A 1140 6.66 28.38 19.23
N LYS A 1141 6.46 27.06 19.23
CA LYS A 1141 5.13 26.43 19.26
C LYS A 1141 4.54 26.38 20.68
N GLY A 1142 5.38 26.47 21.72
CA GLY A 1142 4.95 26.39 23.12
C GLY A 1142 4.65 24.96 23.58
N ILE A 1143 5.39 23.97 23.06
CA ILE A 1143 5.23 22.55 23.40
C ILE A 1143 6.51 21.99 24.04
N ALA A 1144 6.39 20.85 24.72
CA ALA A 1144 7.55 20.16 25.26
C ALA A 1144 8.48 19.68 24.12
N LEU A 1145 9.79 19.64 24.38
CA LEU A 1145 10.78 19.19 23.40
C LEU A 1145 10.51 17.74 22.99
N GLU A 1146 10.09 16.90 23.93
CA GLU A 1146 9.74 15.51 23.69
C GLU A 1146 8.59 15.37 22.68
N ASP A 1147 7.58 16.25 22.77
CA ASP A 1147 6.46 16.28 21.83
C ASP A 1147 6.93 16.71 20.43
N ALA A 1148 7.75 17.77 20.34
CA ALA A 1148 8.34 18.21 19.07
C ALA A 1148 9.20 17.10 18.43
N MET A 1149 10.01 16.40 19.23
CA MET A 1149 10.82 15.27 18.78
C MET A 1149 9.97 14.12 18.25
N LYS A 1150 8.82 13.84 18.88
CA LYS A 1150 7.88 12.83 18.41
C LYS A 1150 7.30 13.20 17.05
N TRP A 1151 6.68 14.38 16.92
CA TRP A 1151 6.00 14.79 15.69
C TRP A 1151 6.95 15.00 14.51
N LEU A 1152 8.20 15.41 14.77
CA LEU A 1152 9.22 15.63 13.75
C LEU A 1152 10.19 14.45 13.59
N ALA A 1153 9.97 13.31 14.25
CA ALA A 1153 10.87 12.15 14.21
C ALA A 1153 11.33 11.74 12.78
N PRO A 1154 10.45 11.73 11.75
CA PRO A 1154 10.87 11.40 10.37
C PRO A 1154 11.90 12.39 9.80
N ASN A 1155 11.93 13.63 10.31
CA ASN A 1155 12.75 14.73 9.83
C ASN A 1155 14.00 14.98 10.67
N ILE A 1156 14.19 14.34 11.83
CA ILE A 1156 15.37 14.59 12.66
C ILE A 1156 16.58 13.80 12.13
N VAL A 1157 17.76 14.44 12.14
CA VAL A 1157 19.06 13.79 11.84
C VAL A 1157 19.30 12.68 12.86
N GLU A 1158 19.62 11.47 12.40
CA GLU A 1158 19.95 10.36 13.29
C GLU A 1158 21.36 10.57 13.85
N SER A 1159 21.45 10.69 15.18
CA SER A 1159 22.69 10.90 15.94
C SER A 1159 23.64 9.70 15.90
#